data_AF-A0A359CHF0-F1
#
_entry.id   AF-A0A359CHF0-F1
#
_cell.length_a   1.000
_cell.length_b   1.000
_cell.length_c   1.000
_cell.angle_alpha   90.00
_cell.angle_beta   90.00
_cell.angle_gamma   90.00
#
_symmetry.space_group_name_H-M   'P 1'
#
loop_
_entity.id
_entity.type
_entity.pdbx_description
1 polymer ?
#
loop_
_entity_poly.entity_id
_entity_poly.type
_entity_poly.pdbx_seq_one_letter_code
_entity_poly.pdbx_strand_id
1 'polypeptide(L)'
;MKKQILLLCFALISLYTQAQITVKGVVTSATDNEPVIGATIIVKGSGNGTITDLNGNYALSNVSADAILVFSSIGFKSQEIPVSNRTTINVILKEANELLDELVVIGYGAVKRSDLTSSISTVKGEQITEVTVGNAMDALQGKVNGVQVTSGGGPGTQPKVLIRGVTTVNNSDPLYVVDGMPVGTNINFLNSSDIESMEVLKDASAAAIYGTRGSNGVILVTTKKGVSGEARFNFSSSLGFQTLSNPNMAKASEYEQVFKARYINDDRTPMWKGNDNITDAESIDWWNQVVNKTALIQNYAFNVSGGSDKLIYNLSLGYFRNNSQYDVGYWDKINVRLNTEYTFNRYVKMGFDIAPRVESWDDTPNLFSSAMGMDPTTPVFKPEEEWVDNGYSNYERSRNNQTHNPAGSLARQNAHSREYGVILNPYLQLTPIENLTLRTQFGANAHIRRSDSFAPQFFIDALEQKALNEISREMKEWLDWNWTNTANYRITFADKHNLNAMLGFTAERFAEYQIKASREKIPNNSEILREVNAGTQNQKGEGKTSYNTLVSYLSRIMYNYDNRYYLTASLRADGSSKFPKGNKYGIFPSLSAAWRLTSESFMEDQEFFSNLKIRGGWGRVGNQNIENSAPLTLLSQSDYVFGLTPARVTGTSISSVGNTMLKWETVEDWNIGVDMSLLNAHMDVTFDIYQKKSMDMLYKKQNIYAVGYPDWNSQIWMNIGSMKASGWELGLNWNDKVSDISYNVGVNLSAVKNKAIKFSGDGAVLTGEFNQDKIIRNEDGGEISRFYGYIADGLFQNQREVNAHTDEHGTIIQEHAKPGDIRFKDLNHDGVLNEKDKTWIGNPYPDLMLGFNVGLNYKNIDFRANFYGTFGNDIFNKSKGLYGGTGGSNVYAGTLSKVWTGEGTSNDIPRLSVNDMNQNYTRVSSFYVEDGSYMRCKLLQIGYTLPYKFGGNTELRLSFSAQNLFTITGYSGMDPERPQIGNDGSVIETGIDGIAYPNPRTFLLGIDFKF
;
A
#
# COMPACT_ATOMS: atom_id res chain seq x y z
N MET A 1 -65.76 33.52 48.09
CA MET A 1 -65.30 33.74 46.69
C MET A 1 -64.03 32.98 46.31
N LYS A 2 -63.01 32.81 47.18
CA LYS A 2 -61.79 32.02 46.83
C LYS A 2 -61.99 30.49 46.70
N LYS A 3 -62.98 29.89 47.37
CA LYS A 3 -63.28 28.44 47.27
C LYS A 3 -64.08 28.03 46.02
N GLN A 4 -64.80 28.96 45.39
CA GLN A 4 -65.60 28.68 44.18
C GLN A 4 -64.77 28.78 42.89
N ILE A 5 -63.71 29.60 42.88
CA ILE A 5 -62.76 29.68 41.76
C ILE A 5 -61.85 28.42 41.73
N LEU A 6 -61.48 27.87 42.90
CA LEU A 6 -60.69 26.64 42.96
C LEU A 6 -61.48 25.40 42.48
N LEU A 7 -62.79 25.37 42.71
CA LEU A 7 -63.68 24.30 42.21
C LEU A 7 -63.94 24.43 40.70
N LEU A 8 -63.97 25.65 40.15
CA LEU A 8 -64.10 25.87 38.71
C LEU A 8 -62.81 25.50 37.95
N CYS A 9 -61.63 25.74 38.55
CA CYS A 9 -60.35 25.28 38.00
C CYS A 9 -60.17 23.75 38.07
N PHE A 10 -60.74 23.07 39.08
CA PHE A 10 -60.73 21.60 39.14
C PHE A 10 -61.74 20.94 38.17
N ALA A 11 -62.84 21.62 37.84
CA ALA A 11 -63.84 21.15 36.87
C ALA A 11 -63.41 21.35 35.40
N LEU A 12 -62.45 22.24 35.13
CA LEU A 12 -61.88 22.43 33.79
C LEU A 12 -60.69 21.51 33.47
N ILE A 13 -60.14 20.81 34.48
CA ILE A 13 -59.05 19.83 34.30
C ILE A 13 -59.59 18.41 34.02
N SER A 14 -60.87 18.14 34.30
CA SER A 14 -61.52 16.84 34.09
C SER A 14 -62.09 16.63 32.67
N LEU A 15 -61.84 17.53 31.72
CA LEU A 15 -62.29 17.40 30.31
C LEU A 15 -61.15 17.24 29.29
N TYR A 16 -59.98 16.76 29.71
CA TYR A 16 -58.96 16.22 28.82
C TYR A 16 -58.65 14.74 29.16
N THR A 17 -59.68 13.91 29.25
CA THR A 17 -59.51 12.49 28.95
C THR A 17 -59.54 12.32 27.43
N GLN A 18 -58.41 12.60 26.77
CA GLN A 18 -58.14 12.02 25.45
C GLN A 18 -58.37 10.51 25.58
N ALA A 19 -59.32 9.97 24.83
CA ALA A 19 -59.60 8.54 24.83
C ALA A 19 -58.36 7.82 24.30
N GLN A 20 -57.54 7.32 25.22
CA GLN A 20 -56.38 6.51 24.90
C GLN A 20 -56.86 5.14 24.48
N ILE A 21 -56.60 4.77 23.22
CA ILE A 21 -56.96 3.48 22.67
C ILE A 21 -55.73 2.58 22.58
N THR A 22 -55.98 1.27 22.57
CA THR A 22 -54.95 0.29 22.20
C THR A 22 -55.12 -0.01 20.72
N VAL A 23 -54.08 0.24 19.93
CA VAL A 23 -54.04 -0.07 18.50
C VAL A 23 -53.30 -1.39 18.31
N LYS A 24 -53.92 -2.33 17.60
CA LYS A 24 -53.32 -3.61 17.23
C LYS A 24 -53.25 -3.76 15.72
N GLY A 25 -52.44 -4.68 15.22
CA GLY A 25 -52.43 -4.97 13.79
C GLY A 25 -51.31 -5.92 13.39
N VAL A 26 -51.24 -6.19 12.09
CA VAL A 26 -50.18 -6.99 11.46
C VAL A 26 -49.43 -6.15 10.44
N VAL A 27 -48.10 -6.26 10.43
CA VAL A 27 -47.24 -5.67 9.41
C VAL A 27 -46.75 -6.76 8.46
N THR A 28 -47.04 -6.63 7.18
CA THR A 28 -46.62 -7.57 6.12
C THR A 28 -45.83 -6.86 5.03
N SER A 29 -45.01 -7.60 4.31
CA SER A 29 -44.23 -7.11 3.18
C SER A 29 -45.10 -7.04 1.91
N ALA A 30 -44.89 -6.01 1.08
CA ALA A 30 -45.61 -5.83 -0.18
C ALA A 30 -45.22 -6.84 -1.27
N THR A 31 -44.02 -7.43 -1.16
CA THR A 31 -43.38 -8.21 -2.23
C THR A 31 -43.76 -9.69 -2.17
N ASP A 32 -43.76 -10.26 -0.96
CA ASP A 32 -43.97 -11.68 -0.69
C ASP A 32 -45.16 -11.96 0.23
N ASN A 33 -45.84 -10.93 0.75
CA ASN A 33 -46.90 -11.02 1.76
C ASN A 33 -46.48 -11.71 3.08
N GLU A 34 -45.18 -11.86 3.32
CA GLU A 34 -44.68 -12.45 4.56
C GLU A 34 -44.74 -11.45 5.73
N PRO A 35 -44.87 -11.91 6.99
CA PRO A 35 -44.87 -11.04 8.15
C PRO A 35 -43.53 -10.31 8.33
N VAL A 36 -43.57 -8.99 8.54
CA VAL A 36 -42.35 -8.22 8.83
C VAL A 36 -42.04 -8.32 10.32
N ILE A 37 -41.10 -9.19 10.65
CA ILE A 37 -40.64 -9.45 12.02
C ILE A 37 -39.76 -8.29 12.51
N GLY A 38 -40.00 -7.78 13.72
CA GLY A 38 -39.20 -6.73 14.35
C GLY A 38 -39.38 -5.32 13.76
N ALA A 39 -40.47 -5.06 13.04
CA ALA A 39 -40.82 -3.71 12.62
C ALA A 39 -41.13 -2.83 13.84
N THR A 40 -40.60 -1.61 13.86
CA THR A 40 -40.82 -0.61 14.92
C THR A 40 -42.05 0.23 14.62
N ILE A 41 -42.94 0.40 15.59
CA ILE A 41 -44.15 1.22 15.51
C ILE A 41 -44.11 2.25 16.63
N ILE A 42 -43.99 3.54 16.29
CA ILE A 42 -43.88 4.63 17.28
C ILE A 42 -44.94 5.69 17.01
N VAL A 43 -45.50 6.27 18.07
CA VAL A 43 -46.34 7.47 17.98
C VAL A 43 -45.46 8.68 17.63
N LYS A 44 -45.73 9.33 16.50
CA LYS A 44 -44.93 10.47 15.99
C LYS A 44 -44.85 11.59 17.04
N GLY A 45 -43.61 11.96 17.42
CA GLY A 45 -43.34 12.99 18.43
C GLY A 45 -43.42 12.51 19.90
N SER A 46 -43.52 11.20 20.14
CA SER A 46 -43.58 10.57 21.47
C SER A 46 -42.60 9.40 21.57
N GLY A 47 -42.21 9.03 22.80
CA GLY A 47 -41.43 7.82 23.08
C GLY A 47 -42.27 6.55 23.20
N ASN A 48 -43.60 6.63 23.04
CA ASN A 48 -44.49 5.47 23.10
C ASN A 48 -44.41 4.67 21.79
N GLY A 49 -43.89 3.45 21.86
CA GLY A 49 -43.72 2.56 20.71
C GLY A 49 -43.67 1.08 21.08
N THR A 50 -43.75 0.22 20.08
CA THR A 50 -43.72 -1.25 20.19
C THR A 50 -43.03 -1.86 18.97
N ILE A 51 -42.76 -3.17 18.99
CA ILE A 51 -42.20 -3.93 17.87
C ILE A 51 -43.12 -5.09 17.48
N THR A 52 -43.04 -5.53 16.23
CA THR A 52 -43.79 -6.72 15.78
C THR A 52 -43.17 -8.03 16.27
N ASP A 53 -44.04 -9.03 16.53
CA ASP A 53 -43.65 -10.40 16.85
C ASP A 53 -43.29 -11.23 15.60
N LEU A 54 -43.01 -12.53 15.79
CA LEU A 54 -42.65 -13.48 14.73
C LEU A 54 -43.73 -13.67 13.65
N ASN A 55 -44.98 -13.35 13.97
CA ASN A 55 -46.11 -13.43 13.05
C ASN A 55 -46.49 -12.03 12.51
N GLY A 56 -45.63 -11.02 12.72
CA GLY A 56 -45.84 -9.65 12.29
C GLY A 56 -46.88 -8.88 13.11
N ASN A 57 -47.40 -9.44 14.21
CA ASN A 57 -48.42 -8.76 15.02
C ASN A 57 -47.78 -7.72 15.94
N TYR A 58 -48.49 -6.63 16.18
CA TYR A 58 -48.13 -5.64 17.20
C TYR A 58 -49.35 -5.22 18.02
N ALA A 59 -49.08 -4.74 19.24
CA ALA A 59 -50.06 -4.07 20.09
C ALA A 59 -49.41 -2.87 20.77
N LEU A 60 -50.01 -1.69 20.60
CA LEU A 60 -49.54 -0.42 21.14
C LEU A 60 -50.65 0.23 21.96
N SER A 61 -50.43 0.29 23.28
CA SER A 61 -51.37 0.88 24.23
C SER A 61 -51.12 2.38 24.41
N ASN A 62 -52.07 3.10 25.00
CA ASN A 62 -51.95 4.53 25.33
C ASN A 62 -51.74 5.44 24.10
N VAL A 63 -52.42 5.14 22.99
CA VAL A 63 -52.35 5.92 21.74
C VAL A 63 -53.52 6.89 21.67
N SER A 64 -53.24 8.16 21.37
CA SER A 64 -54.27 9.19 21.17
C SER A 64 -55.08 8.93 19.89
N ALA A 65 -56.38 9.23 19.89
CA ALA A 65 -57.28 9.02 18.75
C ALA A 65 -56.86 9.75 17.46
N ASP A 66 -56.14 10.86 17.61
CA ASP A 66 -55.60 11.76 16.58
C ASP A 66 -54.09 11.54 16.31
N ALA A 67 -53.46 10.55 16.95
CA ALA A 67 -52.04 10.26 16.77
C ALA A 67 -51.71 9.78 15.35
N ILE A 68 -50.45 9.94 14.95
CA ILE A 68 -49.87 9.34 13.74
C ILE A 68 -48.89 8.26 14.18
N LEU A 69 -49.06 7.04 13.68
CA LEU A 69 -48.13 5.94 13.88
C LEU A 69 -47.11 5.93 12.75
N VAL A 70 -45.83 5.86 13.11
CA VAL A 70 -44.71 5.68 12.19
C VAL A 70 -44.30 4.22 12.24
N PHE A 71 -44.45 3.52 11.12
CA PHE A 71 -44.00 2.15 10.93
C PHE A 71 -42.65 2.18 10.21
N SER A 72 -41.63 1.58 10.79
CA SER A 72 -40.31 1.48 10.18
C SER A 72 -39.72 0.08 10.37
N SER A 73 -39.04 -0.41 9.34
CA SER A 73 -38.28 -1.65 9.39
C SER A 73 -37.07 -1.52 8.46
N ILE A 74 -35.98 -2.21 8.78
CA ILE A 74 -34.77 -2.19 7.96
C ILE A 74 -35.10 -2.84 6.61
N GLY A 75 -34.80 -2.15 5.50
CA GLY A 75 -35.12 -2.60 4.14
C GLY A 75 -36.47 -2.14 3.59
N PHE A 76 -37.28 -1.41 4.37
CA PHE A 76 -38.60 -0.93 3.96
C PHE A 76 -38.73 0.60 4.05
N LYS A 77 -39.56 1.20 3.19
CA LYS A 77 -39.90 2.63 3.30
C LYS A 77 -40.76 2.86 4.54
N SER A 78 -40.34 3.77 5.41
CA SER A 78 -41.14 4.17 6.57
C SER A 78 -42.50 4.72 6.14
N GLN A 79 -43.56 4.29 6.80
CA GLN A 79 -44.92 4.71 6.48
C GLN A 79 -45.57 5.37 7.69
N GLU A 80 -46.13 6.56 7.46
CA GLU A 80 -46.91 7.27 8.47
C GLU A 80 -48.40 7.01 8.25
N ILE A 81 -49.09 6.55 9.29
CA ILE A 81 -50.52 6.22 9.22
C ILE A 81 -51.24 6.93 10.38
N PRO A 82 -52.22 7.81 10.08
CA PRO A 82 -53.04 8.42 11.13
C PRO A 82 -53.93 7.36 11.79
N VAL A 83 -54.04 7.39 13.12
CA VAL A 83 -54.84 6.43 13.88
C VAL A 83 -56.33 6.61 13.58
N SER A 84 -56.82 7.85 13.58
CA SER A 84 -58.20 8.21 13.19
C SER A 84 -59.26 7.34 13.87
N ASN A 85 -59.17 7.15 15.19
CA ASN A 85 -60.05 6.27 15.99
C ASN A 85 -60.06 4.76 15.63
N ARG A 86 -59.10 4.28 14.83
CA ARG A 86 -59.00 2.84 14.49
C ARG A 86 -58.27 2.08 15.59
N THR A 87 -58.89 1.00 16.09
CA THR A 87 -58.28 0.06 17.04
C THR A 87 -57.50 -1.07 16.36
N THR A 88 -57.71 -1.28 15.06
CA THR A 88 -56.95 -2.23 14.24
C THR A 88 -56.38 -1.54 13.00
N ILE A 89 -55.06 -1.62 12.79
CA ILE A 89 -54.37 -1.04 11.62
C ILE A 89 -53.38 -2.08 11.08
N ASN A 90 -53.70 -2.71 9.96
CA ASN A 90 -52.75 -3.57 9.24
C ASN A 90 -51.97 -2.73 8.24
N VAL A 91 -50.67 -3.00 8.11
CA VAL A 91 -49.76 -2.20 7.29
C VAL A 91 -49.00 -3.10 6.35
N ILE A 92 -49.01 -2.74 5.06
CA ILE A 92 -48.18 -3.39 4.05
C ILE A 92 -46.99 -2.46 3.80
N LEU A 93 -45.82 -2.85 4.28
CA LEU A 93 -44.60 -2.09 4.06
C LEU A 93 -44.03 -2.39 2.67
N LYS A 94 -43.72 -1.33 1.92
CA LYS A 94 -43.04 -1.45 0.63
C LYS A 94 -41.54 -1.49 0.86
N GLU A 95 -40.85 -2.38 0.16
CA GLU A 95 -39.39 -2.40 0.17
C GLU A 95 -38.82 -1.04 -0.26
N ALA A 96 -37.75 -0.63 0.38
CA ALA A 96 -36.99 0.53 -0.02
C ALA A 96 -36.13 0.16 -1.24
N ASN A 97 -36.66 0.37 -2.46
CA ASN A 97 -35.89 0.28 -3.72
C ASN A 97 -34.83 1.38 -3.87
N GLU A 98 -34.65 2.24 -2.87
CA GLU A 98 -33.52 3.16 -2.83
C GLU A 98 -32.36 2.41 -2.21
N LEU A 99 -31.40 2.02 -3.06
CA LEU A 99 -30.00 1.91 -2.66
C LEU A 99 -29.74 3.07 -1.70
N LEU A 100 -29.44 2.79 -0.43
CA LEU A 100 -29.05 3.83 0.54
C LEU A 100 -28.07 4.75 -0.17
N ASP A 101 -28.44 6.03 -0.32
CA ASP A 101 -27.67 7.03 -1.05
C ASP A 101 -26.33 7.25 -0.33
N GLU A 102 -25.38 6.36 -0.60
CA GLU A 102 -24.05 6.41 -0.02
C GLU A 102 -23.38 7.69 -0.52
N LEU A 103 -22.97 8.54 0.43
CA LEU A 103 -22.23 9.74 0.14
C LEU A 103 -20.76 9.38 -0.01
N VAL A 104 -20.19 9.73 -1.15
CA VAL A 104 -18.78 9.57 -1.47
C VAL A 104 -18.11 10.92 -1.37
N VAL A 105 -16.98 10.98 -0.64
CA VAL A 105 -16.17 12.20 -0.53
C VAL A 105 -15.34 12.35 -1.81
N ILE A 106 -15.41 13.52 -2.44
CA ILE A 106 -14.60 13.87 -3.61
C ILE A 106 -14.06 15.28 -3.46
N GLY A 107 -12.75 15.40 -3.31
CA GLY A 107 -12.16 16.71 -3.14
C GLY A 107 -12.63 17.31 -1.83
N TYR A 108 -13.21 18.49 -1.95
CA TYR A 108 -13.69 19.30 -0.83
C TYR A 108 -15.22 19.22 -0.62
N GLY A 109 -15.89 18.20 -1.18
CA GLY A 109 -17.33 17.99 -1.01
C GLY A 109 -17.73 16.52 -1.01
N ALA A 110 -18.98 16.25 -0.66
CA ALA A 110 -19.58 14.92 -0.73
C ALA A 110 -20.67 14.90 -1.80
N VAL A 111 -20.77 13.80 -2.54
CA VAL A 111 -21.77 13.59 -3.59
C VAL A 111 -22.35 12.20 -3.47
N LYS A 112 -23.57 11.99 -3.97
CA LYS A 112 -24.16 10.65 -4.00
C LYS A 112 -23.34 9.76 -4.93
N ARG A 113 -23.10 8.52 -4.53
CA ARG A 113 -22.42 7.51 -5.37
C ARG A 113 -23.08 7.35 -6.75
N SER A 114 -24.40 7.44 -6.78
CA SER A 114 -25.21 7.33 -8.00
C SER A 114 -24.95 8.48 -8.99
N ASP A 115 -24.57 9.67 -8.51
CA ASP A 115 -24.31 10.89 -9.28
C ASP A 115 -22.86 11.00 -9.79
N LEU A 116 -22.01 10.02 -9.51
CA LEU A 116 -20.61 9.99 -9.96
C LEU A 116 -20.50 9.88 -11.47
N THR A 117 -19.70 10.77 -12.08
CA THR A 117 -19.32 10.76 -13.50
C THR A 117 -17.92 10.18 -13.75
N SER A 118 -17.12 9.99 -12.71
CA SER A 118 -15.73 9.52 -12.74
C SER A 118 -15.56 8.13 -12.14
N SER A 119 -14.42 7.49 -12.40
CA SER A 119 -14.04 6.20 -11.82
C SER A 119 -13.45 6.40 -10.43
N ILE A 120 -14.29 6.18 -9.42
CA ILE A 120 -13.92 6.21 -8.00
C ILE A 120 -14.30 4.86 -7.39
N SER A 121 -13.37 4.27 -6.66
CA SER A 121 -13.61 3.04 -5.90
C SER A 121 -13.60 3.35 -4.42
N THR A 122 -14.61 2.90 -3.69
CA THR A 122 -14.74 3.12 -2.25
C THR A 122 -14.55 1.81 -1.51
N VAL A 123 -13.73 1.81 -0.47
CA VAL A 123 -13.54 0.69 0.46
C VAL A 123 -13.94 1.17 1.85
N LYS A 124 -14.83 0.41 2.50
CA LYS A 124 -15.34 0.78 3.82
C LYS A 124 -14.34 0.42 4.93
N GLY A 125 -14.37 1.17 6.03
CA GLY A 125 -13.53 0.96 7.20
C GLY A 125 -13.61 -0.48 7.75
N GLU A 126 -14.81 -1.06 7.76
CA GLU A 126 -15.02 -2.45 8.19
C GLU A 126 -14.16 -3.44 7.39
N GLN A 127 -14.08 -3.27 6.06
CA GLN A 127 -13.26 -4.10 5.17
C GLN A 127 -11.76 -3.87 5.40
N ILE A 128 -11.36 -2.69 5.87
CA ILE A 128 -9.94 -2.39 6.17
C ILE A 128 -9.54 -3.07 7.47
N THR A 129 -10.42 -3.08 8.48
CA THR A 129 -10.16 -3.68 9.79
C THR A 129 -10.24 -5.21 9.84
N GLU A 130 -10.73 -5.87 8.78
CA GLU A 130 -10.71 -7.34 8.65
C GLU A 130 -9.28 -7.92 8.67
N VAL A 131 -8.29 -7.14 8.22
CA VAL A 131 -6.89 -7.53 8.16
C VAL A 131 -6.11 -6.70 9.18
N THR A 132 -5.49 -7.37 10.16
CA THR A 132 -4.56 -6.75 11.09
C THR A 132 -3.23 -6.47 10.40
N VAL A 133 -3.10 -5.26 9.85
CA VAL A 133 -1.88 -4.75 9.19
C VAL A 133 -1.45 -3.43 9.80
N GLY A 134 -0.14 -3.18 9.75
CA GLY A 134 0.43 -1.94 10.23
C GLY A 134 0.19 -0.75 9.31
N ASN A 135 0.05 -0.99 8.00
CA ASN A 135 -0.34 0.02 7.02
C ASN A 135 -1.68 -0.37 6.37
N ALA A 136 -2.64 0.55 6.34
CA ALA A 136 -3.97 0.30 5.81
C ALA A 136 -3.99 0.01 4.28
N MET A 137 -2.93 0.33 3.55
CA MET A 137 -2.79 -0.04 2.13
C MET A 137 -2.65 -1.53 1.88
N ASP A 138 -2.01 -2.28 2.79
CA ASP A 138 -1.94 -3.74 2.67
C ASP A 138 -3.35 -4.37 2.67
N ALA A 139 -4.32 -3.75 3.36
CA ALA A 139 -5.70 -4.21 3.40
C ALA A 139 -6.50 -3.94 2.11
N LEU A 140 -6.03 -3.04 1.23
CA LEU A 140 -6.69 -2.76 -0.05
C LEU A 140 -6.33 -3.77 -1.16
N GLN A 141 -5.32 -4.60 -0.95
CA GLN A 141 -4.82 -5.51 -1.96
C GLN A 141 -5.91 -6.49 -2.43
N GLY A 142 -6.20 -6.49 -3.73
CA GLY A 142 -7.27 -7.32 -4.32
C GLY A 142 -8.71 -6.84 -4.06
N LYS A 143 -8.90 -5.78 -3.26
CA LYS A 143 -10.23 -5.20 -3.00
C LYS A 143 -10.60 -4.09 -3.99
N VAL A 144 -9.62 -3.46 -4.62
CA VAL A 144 -9.83 -2.35 -5.56
C VAL A 144 -9.28 -2.67 -6.95
N ASN A 145 -10.13 -2.54 -7.97
CA ASN A 145 -9.73 -2.69 -9.37
C ASN A 145 -8.78 -1.58 -9.83
N GLY A 146 -7.75 -1.96 -10.59
CA GLY A 146 -6.78 -1.01 -11.15
C GLY A 146 -5.78 -0.46 -10.13
N VAL A 147 -5.74 -1.04 -8.93
CA VAL A 147 -4.78 -0.68 -7.88
C VAL A 147 -3.89 -1.89 -7.60
N GLN A 148 -2.61 -1.75 -7.95
CA GLN A 148 -1.58 -2.72 -7.59
C GLN A 148 -0.99 -2.31 -6.25
N VAL A 149 -1.18 -3.17 -5.24
CA VAL A 149 -0.51 -3.06 -3.95
C VAL A 149 0.48 -4.22 -3.86
N THR A 150 1.72 -3.93 -3.50
CA THR A 150 2.77 -4.94 -3.25
C THR A 150 3.33 -4.74 -1.84
N SER A 151 3.19 -5.77 -1.00
CA SER A 151 3.54 -5.68 0.42
C SER A 151 5.02 -5.99 0.69
N GLY A 152 5.60 -5.25 1.63
CA GLY A 152 7.03 -5.26 1.95
C GLY A 152 7.52 -6.35 2.91
N GLY A 153 6.65 -7.16 3.51
CA GLY A 153 6.99 -8.30 4.37
C GLY A 153 7.65 -7.98 5.74
N GLY A 154 8.55 -7.00 5.83
CA GLY A 154 9.25 -6.62 7.06
C GLY A 154 8.46 -5.63 7.93
N PRO A 155 8.70 -5.56 9.26
CA PRO A 155 8.04 -4.60 10.13
C PRO A 155 8.21 -3.15 9.68
N GLY A 156 7.12 -2.38 9.69
CA GLY A 156 7.13 -0.96 9.30
C GLY A 156 7.41 -0.69 7.81
N THR A 157 7.64 -1.73 7.00
CA THR A 157 7.93 -1.56 5.57
C THR A 157 6.69 -1.02 4.86
N GLN A 158 6.87 0.07 4.11
CA GLN A 158 5.78 0.67 3.36
C GLN A 158 5.45 -0.17 2.11
N PRO A 159 4.16 -0.47 1.83
CA PRO A 159 3.77 -1.12 0.59
C PRO A 159 3.91 -0.18 -0.61
N LYS A 160 4.25 -0.76 -1.77
CA LYS A 160 4.23 -0.03 -3.05
C LYS A 160 2.81 -0.01 -3.58
N VAL A 161 2.30 1.17 -3.94
CA VAL A 161 0.95 1.35 -4.50
C VAL A 161 1.04 2.00 -5.86
N LEU A 162 0.45 1.38 -6.89
CA LEU A 162 0.33 1.91 -8.23
C LEU A 162 -1.14 1.94 -8.65
N ILE A 163 -1.60 3.08 -9.16
CA ILE A 163 -2.97 3.26 -9.64
C ILE A 163 -2.94 3.39 -11.16
N ARG A 164 -3.54 2.43 -11.86
CA ARG A 164 -3.65 2.40 -13.34
C ARG A 164 -2.30 2.44 -14.05
N GLY A 165 -1.34 1.68 -13.53
CA GLY A 165 0.00 1.54 -14.10
C GLY A 165 0.93 2.73 -13.83
N VAL A 166 1.96 2.85 -14.66
CA VAL A 166 3.10 3.76 -14.47
C VAL A 166 3.15 4.79 -15.61
N THR A 167 3.19 6.07 -15.25
CA THR A 167 3.23 7.17 -16.22
C THR A 167 4.41 8.12 -16.06
N THR A 168 5.26 7.89 -15.06
CA THR A 168 6.49 8.64 -14.83
C THR A 168 7.56 7.67 -14.35
N VAL A 169 8.83 7.96 -14.67
CA VAL A 169 9.99 7.15 -14.28
C VAL A 169 10.47 7.46 -12.86
N ASN A 170 10.11 8.63 -12.35
CA ASN A 170 10.39 9.01 -10.98
C ASN A 170 9.33 8.41 -10.05
N ASN A 171 9.29 8.87 -8.79
CA ASN A 171 8.32 8.40 -7.81
C ASN A 171 6.88 8.47 -8.36
N SER A 172 6.30 7.27 -8.40
CA SER A 172 5.00 6.90 -8.96
C SER A 172 3.95 6.65 -7.86
N ASP A 173 4.25 7.00 -6.61
CA ASP A 173 3.37 6.77 -5.48
C ASP A 173 2.15 7.71 -5.57
N PRO A 174 0.96 7.28 -5.13
CA PRO A 174 -0.22 8.11 -5.11
C PRO A 174 -0.13 9.18 -4.01
N LEU A 175 -0.96 10.19 -4.14
CA LEU A 175 -1.17 11.16 -3.08
C LEU A 175 -2.12 10.60 -2.01
N TYR A 176 -1.71 10.61 -0.75
CA TYR A 176 -2.60 10.37 0.37
C TYR A 176 -3.15 11.68 0.94
N VAL A 177 -4.46 11.72 1.16
CA VAL A 177 -5.16 12.85 1.78
C VAL A 177 -6.03 12.33 2.92
N VAL A 178 -5.76 12.77 4.15
CA VAL A 178 -6.51 12.37 5.35
C VAL A 178 -7.35 13.57 5.81
N ASP A 179 -8.67 13.45 5.78
CA ASP A 179 -9.63 14.51 6.17
C ASP A 179 -9.36 15.89 5.51
N GLY A 180 -8.94 15.86 4.25
CA GLY A 180 -8.64 17.04 3.44
C GLY A 180 -7.20 17.57 3.58
N MET A 181 -6.36 16.93 4.40
CA MET A 181 -4.96 17.26 4.57
C MET A 181 -4.06 16.33 3.74
N PRO A 182 -3.25 16.86 2.81
CA PRO A 182 -2.26 16.07 2.08
C PRO A 182 -1.13 15.64 3.01
N VAL A 183 -0.93 14.32 3.18
CA VAL A 183 0.08 13.77 4.12
C VAL A 183 1.30 13.14 3.42
N GLY A 184 1.40 13.32 2.11
CA GLY A 184 2.54 12.86 1.31
C GLY A 184 2.28 11.49 0.69
N THR A 185 3.29 10.62 0.74
CA THR A 185 3.29 9.28 0.12
C THR A 185 3.25 8.14 1.14
N ASN A 186 3.15 8.41 2.45
CA ASN A 186 3.14 7.39 3.49
C ASN A 186 2.00 7.65 4.49
N ILE A 187 1.30 6.60 4.92
CA ILE A 187 0.22 6.61 5.92
C ILE A 187 0.41 5.57 7.03
N ASN A 188 1.62 5.05 7.24
CA ASN A 188 2.00 4.14 8.33
C ASN A 188 1.54 4.68 9.70
N PHE A 189 1.52 6.00 9.85
CA PHE A 189 1.09 6.66 11.07
C PHE A 189 -0.39 6.52 11.38
N LEU A 190 -1.24 6.21 10.41
CA LEU A 190 -2.69 6.18 10.58
C LEU A 190 -3.13 4.87 11.26
N ASN A 191 -4.07 4.97 12.20
CA ASN A 191 -4.71 3.79 12.79
C ASN A 191 -5.86 3.33 11.87
N SER A 192 -5.80 2.09 11.39
CA SER A 192 -6.83 1.48 10.54
C SER A 192 -8.22 1.50 11.18
N SER A 193 -8.31 1.44 12.52
CA SER A 193 -9.58 1.44 13.25
C SER A 193 -10.29 2.80 13.23
N ASP A 194 -9.56 3.88 12.92
CA ASP A 194 -10.10 5.24 12.83
C ASP A 194 -10.71 5.53 11.46
N ILE A 195 -10.50 4.65 10.49
CA ILE A 195 -10.90 4.85 9.10
C ILE A 195 -12.38 4.51 8.96
N GLU A 196 -13.13 5.46 8.41
CA GLU A 196 -14.53 5.28 8.03
C GLU A 196 -14.61 4.75 6.60
N SER A 197 -13.85 5.36 5.69
CA SER A 197 -13.79 4.97 4.29
C SER A 197 -12.48 5.39 3.65
N MET A 198 -12.13 4.68 2.57
CA MET A 198 -11.10 5.07 1.63
C MET A 198 -11.68 5.20 0.23
N GLU A 199 -11.52 6.36 -0.39
CA GLU A 199 -11.87 6.58 -1.79
C GLU A 199 -10.62 6.64 -2.66
N VAL A 200 -10.52 5.75 -3.63
CA VAL A 200 -9.43 5.73 -4.62
C VAL A 200 -9.90 6.46 -5.88
N LEU A 201 -9.31 7.62 -6.14
CA LEU A 201 -9.57 8.45 -7.31
C LEU A 201 -8.59 8.02 -8.42
N LYS A 202 -9.10 7.19 -9.34
CA LYS A 202 -8.27 6.50 -10.34
C LYS A 202 -8.05 7.31 -11.61
N ASP A 203 -9.03 8.13 -11.98
CA ASP A 203 -8.94 8.97 -13.18
C ASP A 203 -8.57 10.43 -12.87
N ALA A 204 -8.01 11.11 -13.87
CA ALA A 204 -7.63 12.52 -13.75
C ALA A 204 -8.86 13.43 -13.55
N SER A 205 -10.05 13.04 -14.01
CA SER A 205 -11.25 13.88 -13.84
C SER A 205 -11.68 14.01 -12.37
N ALA A 206 -11.45 12.96 -11.58
CA ALA A 206 -11.64 12.94 -10.14
C ALA A 206 -10.44 13.54 -9.40
N ALA A 207 -9.22 13.15 -9.77
CA ALA A 207 -7.99 13.55 -9.08
C ALA A 207 -7.59 15.02 -9.33
N ALA A 208 -8.03 15.63 -10.43
CA ALA A 208 -7.66 17.01 -10.82
C ALA A 208 -7.96 18.06 -9.73
N ILE A 209 -8.95 17.81 -8.87
CA ILE A 209 -9.26 18.73 -7.77
C ILE A 209 -8.15 18.82 -6.73
N TYR A 210 -7.31 17.80 -6.60
CA TYR A 210 -6.09 17.75 -5.76
C TYR A 210 -4.83 18.20 -6.50
N GLY A 211 -4.97 18.53 -7.79
CA GLY A 211 -3.92 19.14 -8.59
C GLY A 211 -2.74 18.24 -8.87
N THR A 212 -1.57 18.88 -8.93
CA THR A 212 -0.34 18.32 -9.50
C THR A 212 0.31 17.16 -8.74
N ARG A 213 -0.23 16.80 -7.59
CA ARG A 213 0.18 15.62 -6.83
C ARG A 213 -0.73 14.42 -7.07
N GLY A 214 -1.88 14.61 -7.72
CA GLY A 214 -2.83 13.55 -8.07
C GLY A 214 -2.56 12.86 -9.41
N SER A 215 -1.44 13.12 -10.09
CA SER A 215 -1.11 12.51 -11.40
C SER A 215 -0.94 11.00 -11.33
N ASN A 216 -0.47 10.49 -10.19
CA ASN A 216 -0.39 9.06 -9.88
C ASN A 216 -1.69 8.52 -9.24
N GLY A 217 -2.76 9.31 -9.21
CA GLY A 217 -3.99 9.02 -8.46
C GLY A 217 -3.97 9.56 -7.03
N VAL A 218 -5.14 9.59 -6.40
CA VAL A 218 -5.32 10.09 -5.02
C VAL A 218 -6.07 9.05 -4.21
N ILE A 219 -5.60 8.78 -2.99
CA ILE A 219 -6.30 7.96 -2.00
C ILE A 219 -6.76 8.91 -0.91
N LEU A 220 -8.07 9.09 -0.85
CA LEU A 220 -8.74 9.83 0.20
C LEU A 220 -9.03 8.91 1.36
N VAL A 221 -8.72 9.38 2.56
CA VAL A 221 -9.06 8.69 3.79
C VAL A 221 -9.97 9.60 4.61
N THR A 222 -11.19 9.14 4.81
CA THR A 222 -12.15 9.78 5.70
C THR A 222 -12.15 9.03 7.02
N THR A 223 -12.11 9.76 8.12
CA THR A 223 -12.08 9.13 9.44
C THR A 223 -13.40 9.23 10.17
N LYS A 224 -13.60 8.31 11.12
CA LYS A 224 -14.82 8.17 11.89
C LYS A 224 -15.15 9.48 12.58
N LYS A 225 -16.39 9.93 12.41
CA LYS A 225 -16.93 11.12 13.07
C LYS A 225 -17.88 10.73 14.20
N GLY A 226 -18.10 11.65 15.12
CA GLY A 226 -19.13 11.48 16.14
C GLY A 226 -20.52 11.36 15.52
N VAL A 227 -21.38 10.55 16.14
CA VAL A 227 -22.79 10.45 15.78
C VAL A 227 -23.64 11.07 16.90
N SER A 228 -24.75 11.73 16.55
CA SER A 228 -25.70 12.19 17.57
C SER A 228 -26.35 10.98 18.24
N GLY A 229 -26.53 11.04 19.56
CA GLY A 229 -27.13 9.98 20.35
C GLY A 229 -26.25 9.51 21.51
N GLU A 230 -26.61 8.36 22.06
CA GLU A 230 -25.93 7.74 23.20
C GLU A 230 -24.46 7.47 22.89
N ALA A 231 -23.62 7.56 23.94
CA ALA A 231 -22.22 7.23 23.82
C ALA A 231 -22.06 5.74 23.48
N ARG A 232 -21.29 5.46 22.43
CA ARG A 232 -20.92 4.12 21.99
C ARG A 232 -19.45 3.89 22.24
N PHE A 233 -19.15 2.78 22.91
CA PHE A 233 -17.79 2.34 23.18
C PHE A 233 -17.49 1.13 22.32
N ASN A 234 -16.34 1.14 21.66
CA ASN A 234 -15.86 0.01 20.87
C ASN A 234 -14.42 -0.30 21.26
N PHE A 235 -14.17 -1.51 21.73
CA PHE A 235 -12.86 -2.04 22.03
C PHE A 235 -12.57 -3.21 21.10
N SER A 236 -11.49 -3.13 20.33
CA SER A 236 -11.00 -4.22 19.49
C SER A 236 -9.58 -4.59 19.89
N SER A 237 -9.30 -5.88 19.89
CA SER A 237 -8.01 -6.45 20.26
C SER A 237 -7.68 -7.59 19.31
N SER A 238 -6.44 -7.66 18.86
CA SER A 238 -5.92 -8.76 18.05
C SER A 238 -4.50 -9.10 18.47
N LEU A 239 -4.26 -10.38 18.75
CA LEU A 239 -2.97 -10.92 19.16
C LEU A 239 -2.63 -12.11 18.26
N GLY A 240 -1.40 -12.19 17.78
CA GLY A 240 -1.01 -13.25 16.88
C GLY A 240 0.47 -13.48 16.73
N PHE A 241 0.80 -14.49 15.94
CA PHE A 241 2.18 -14.86 15.62
C PHE A 241 2.37 -14.96 14.12
N GLN A 242 3.55 -14.53 13.68
CA GLN A 242 4.01 -14.56 12.30
C GLN A 242 5.04 -15.67 12.11
N THR A 243 4.99 -16.39 10.99
CA THR A 243 5.97 -17.44 10.65
C THR A 243 6.49 -17.29 9.23
N LEU A 244 7.72 -17.75 9.01
CA LEU A 244 8.36 -17.85 7.68
C LEU A 244 8.60 -19.30 7.29
N SER A 245 8.65 -19.55 5.98
CA SER A 245 9.06 -20.86 5.45
C SER A 245 10.58 -20.94 5.41
N ASN A 246 11.15 -22.02 5.93
CA ASN A 246 12.58 -22.28 5.85
C ASN A 246 12.93 -22.76 4.42
N PRO A 247 13.90 -22.14 3.72
CA PRO A 247 14.27 -22.50 2.34
C PRO A 247 14.98 -23.86 2.20
N ASN A 248 15.26 -24.57 3.30
CA ASN A 248 15.95 -25.88 3.35
C ASN A 248 17.32 -25.84 2.65
N MET A 249 18.33 -25.35 3.36
CA MET A 249 19.72 -25.33 2.88
C MET A 249 20.43 -26.67 3.12
N ALA A 250 21.45 -26.95 2.32
CA ALA A 250 22.28 -28.13 2.46
C ALA A 250 23.00 -28.14 3.83
N LYS A 251 23.09 -29.33 4.40
CA LYS A 251 23.86 -29.59 5.62
C LYS A 251 25.32 -29.83 5.30
N ALA A 252 26.15 -29.92 6.34
CA ALA A 252 27.59 -30.08 6.26
C ALA A 252 28.06 -31.15 5.26
N SER A 253 27.46 -32.35 5.26
CA SER A 253 27.91 -33.46 4.41
C SER A 253 27.65 -33.21 2.91
N GLU A 254 26.46 -32.76 2.55
CA GLU A 254 26.12 -32.42 1.15
C GLU A 254 26.90 -31.19 0.69
N TYR A 255 27.04 -30.17 1.54
CA TYR A 255 27.81 -28.97 1.24
C TYR A 255 29.28 -29.30 0.92
N GLU A 256 29.93 -30.16 1.71
CA GLU A 256 31.30 -30.62 1.45
C GLU A 256 31.40 -31.30 0.07
N GLN A 257 30.47 -32.21 -0.23
CA GLN A 257 30.44 -32.93 -1.51
C GLN A 257 30.28 -31.97 -2.70
N VAL A 258 29.33 -31.03 -2.62
CA VAL A 258 29.11 -30.02 -3.66
C VAL A 258 30.33 -29.12 -3.81
N PHE A 259 30.92 -28.66 -2.69
CA PHE A 259 32.12 -27.82 -2.71
C PHE A 259 33.28 -28.54 -3.41
N LYS A 260 33.57 -29.80 -3.05
CA LYS A 260 34.63 -30.59 -3.66
C LYS A 260 34.35 -30.91 -5.14
N ALA A 261 33.11 -31.27 -5.48
CA ALA A 261 32.71 -31.57 -6.85
C ALA A 261 32.99 -30.41 -7.81
N ARG A 262 32.76 -29.16 -7.39
CA ARG A 262 33.07 -27.96 -8.21
C ARG A 262 34.54 -27.87 -8.64
N TYR A 263 35.47 -28.26 -7.76
CA TYR A 263 36.90 -28.27 -8.08
C TYR A 263 37.29 -29.48 -8.93
N ILE A 264 36.77 -30.67 -8.56
CA ILE A 264 37.06 -31.93 -9.26
C ILE A 264 36.59 -31.87 -10.71
N ASN A 265 35.40 -31.33 -10.97
CA ASN A 265 34.84 -31.15 -12.31
C ASN A 265 35.63 -30.17 -13.20
N ASP A 266 36.54 -29.40 -12.61
CA ASP A 266 37.45 -28.48 -13.30
C ASP A 266 38.90 -28.95 -13.25
N ASP A 267 39.15 -30.22 -12.88
CA ASP A 267 40.47 -30.84 -12.79
C ASP A 267 41.40 -30.13 -11.78
N ARG A 268 40.83 -29.61 -10.69
CA ARG A 268 41.54 -28.89 -9.62
C ARG A 268 41.46 -29.62 -8.28
N THR A 269 42.50 -29.42 -7.47
CA THR A 269 42.48 -29.84 -6.06
C THR A 269 41.52 -28.95 -5.26
N PRO A 270 40.54 -29.52 -4.53
CA PRO A 270 39.65 -28.75 -3.67
C PRO A 270 40.40 -27.94 -2.60
N MET A 271 40.10 -26.65 -2.49
CA MET A 271 40.61 -25.79 -1.41
C MET A 271 39.68 -25.82 -0.18
N TRP A 272 39.32 -27.02 0.26
CA TRP A 272 38.44 -27.24 1.41
C TRP A 272 39.15 -26.87 2.71
N LYS A 273 38.46 -26.11 3.57
CA LYS A 273 38.92 -25.77 4.92
C LYS A 273 37.95 -26.35 5.95
N GLY A 274 38.27 -27.53 6.46
CA GLY A 274 37.48 -28.26 7.45
C GLY A 274 37.96 -29.71 7.61
N ASN A 275 37.27 -30.49 8.45
CA ASN A 275 37.48 -31.94 8.52
C ASN A 275 36.95 -32.60 7.24
N ASP A 276 37.62 -33.67 6.78
CA ASP A 276 37.11 -34.50 5.68
C ASP A 276 36.03 -35.47 6.19
N ASN A 277 35.01 -35.73 5.35
CA ASN A 277 33.87 -36.59 5.66
C ASN A 277 33.06 -36.08 6.86
N ILE A 278 32.76 -34.78 6.84
CA ILE A 278 32.01 -34.13 7.91
C ILE A 278 30.60 -34.71 7.98
N THR A 279 30.10 -34.93 9.20
CA THR A 279 28.76 -35.46 9.39
C THR A 279 27.74 -34.34 9.55
N ASP A 280 26.47 -34.62 9.25
CA ASP A 280 25.38 -33.65 9.48
C ASP A 280 25.21 -33.26 10.96
N ALA A 281 25.81 -33.99 11.90
CA ALA A 281 25.81 -33.65 13.32
C ALA A 281 26.66 -32.40 13.64
N GLU A 282 27.63 -32.07 12.77
CA GLU A 282 28.49 -30.89 12.90
C GLU A 282 27.92 -29.68 12.13
N SER A 283 26.72 -29.82 11.56
CA SER A 283 26.08 -28.79 10.74
C SER A 283 25.47 -27.68 11.59
N ILE A 284 25.79 -26.44 11.25
CA ILE A 284 25.10 -25.24 11.74
C ILE A 284 23.98 -24.87 10.76
N ASP A 285 22.74 -24.85 11.26
CA ASP A 285 21.60 -24.32 10.53
C ASP A 285 21.53 -22.81 10.75
N TRP A 286 22.21 -22.06 9.87
CA TRP A 286 22.28 -20.61 9.96
C TRP A 286 20.93 -19.92 9.85
N TRP A 287 19.97 -20.51 9.14
CA TRP A 287 18.60 -19.97 9.10
C TRP A 287 17.97 -20.02 10.49
N ASN A 288 17.96 -21.19 11.13
CA ASN A 288 17.37 -21.35 12.46
C ASN A 288 18.21 -20.67 13.57
N GLN A 289 19.46 -20.31 13.30
CA GLN A 289 20.32 -19.61 14.24
C GLN A 289 20.01 -18.11 14.35
N VAL A 290 19.52 -17.48 13.27
CA VAL A 290 19.27 -16.03 13.25
C VAL A 290 17.82 -15.66 12.94
N VAL A 291 17.05 -16.57 12.33
CA VAL A 291 15.65 -16.36 12.00
C VAL A 291 14.76 -17.10 13.00
N ASN A 292 14.04 -16.32 13.79
CA ASN A 292 13.02 -16.77 14.72
C ASN A 292 11.90 -17.49 13.98
N LYS A 293 11.42 -18.59 14.58
CA LYS A 293 10.30 -19.38 14.04
C LYS A 293 8.97 -18.62 14.13
N THR A 294 8.85 -17.75 15.12
CA THR A 294 7.65 -16.98 15.42
C THR A 294 8.01 -15.55 15.80
N ALA A 295 7.32 -14.57 15.23
CA ALA A 295 7.37 -13.18 15.65
C ALA A 295 5.99 -12.71 16.14
N LEU A 296 5.96 -11.90 17.19
CA LEU A 296 4.72 -11.43 17.82
C LEU A 296 4.13 -10.22 17.05
N ILE A 297 2.82 -10.24 16.84
CA ILE A 297 2.04 -9.10 16.30
C ILE A 297 0.86 -8.78 17.23
N GLN A 298 0.63 -7.49 17.48
CA GLN A 298 -0.37 -6.99 18.42
C GLN A 298 -1.07 -5.75 17.86
N ASN A 299 -2.39 -5.68 18.05
CA ASN A 299 -3.20 -4.52 17.70
C ASN A 299 -4.32 -4.33 18.73
N TYR A 300 -4.39 -3.16 19.33
CA TYR A 300 -5.46 -2.76 20.25
C TYR A 300 -6.02 -1.42 19.81
N ALA A 301 -7.34 -1.31 19.74
CA ALA A 301 -7.99 -0.05 19.45
C ALA A 301 -9.23 0.15 20.34
N PHE A 302 -9.34 1.35 20.91
CA PHE A 302 -10.45 1.77 21.75
C PHE A 302 -11.05 3.05 21.18
N ASN A 303 -12.36 3.06 20.95
CA ASN A 303 -13.08 4.15 20.35
C ASN A 303 -14.30 4.53 21.20
N VAL A 304 -14.54 5.83 21.36
CA VAL A 304 -15.70 6.39 22.05
C VAL A 304 -16.31 7.46 21.16
N SER A 305 -17.55 7.25 20.73
CA SER A 305 -18.28 8.21 19.90
C SER A 305 -19.65 8.52 20.50
N GLY A 306 -20.14 9.74 20.28
CA GLY A 306 -21.46 10.15 20.75
C GLY A 306 -21.68 11.65 20.61
N GLY A 307 -22.81 12.13 21.11
CA GLY A 307 -23.10 13.55 21.09
C GLY A 307 -24.57 13.92 21.21
N SER A 308 -24.81 15.21 21.03
CA SER A 308 -26.13 15.82 20.88
C SER A 308 -26.21 16.52 19.53
N ASP A 309 -27.37 17.09 19.20
CA ASP A 309 -27.57 17.86 17.96
C ASP A 309 -26.64 19.06 17.80
N LYS A 310 -26.03 19.56 18.90
CA LYS A 310 -25.07 20.67 18.87
C LYS A 310 -23.62 20.24 18.92
N LEU A 311 -23.29 19.17 19.63
CA LEU A 311 -21.91 18.72 19.83
C LEU A 311 -21.83 17.23 19.55
N ILE A 312 -21.04 16.87 18.55
CA ILE A 312 -20.66 15.48 18.27
C ILE A 312 -19.16 15.30 18.51
N TYR A 313 -18.78 14.15 19.03
CA TYR A 313 -17.39 13.82 19.32
C TYR A 313 -17.08 12.36 19.00
N ASN A 314 -15.82 12.12 18.65
CA ASN A 314 -15.21 10.81 18.51
C ASN A 314 -13.79 10.85 19.06
N LEU A 315 -13.49 10.01 20.05
CA LEU A 315 -12.17 9.81 20.63
C LEU A 315 -11.70 8.39 20.29
N SER A 316 -10.50 8.27 19.72
CA SER A 316 -9.87 6.98 19.41
C SER A 316 -8.48 6.88 20.03
N LEU A 317 -8.15 5.69 20.51
CA LEU A 317 -6.85 5.29 21.03
C LEU A 317 -6.43 4.00 20.32
N GLY A 318 -5.20 3.94 19.82
CA GLY A 318 -4.65 2.78 19.13
C GLY A 318 -3.24 2.44 19.58
N TYR A 319 -2.94 1.14 19.67
CA TYR A 319 -1.60 0.61 19.79
C TYR A 319 -1.40 -0.52 18.80
N PHE A 320 -0.34 -0.45 18.00
CA PHE A 320 0.05 -1.52 17.08
C PHE A 320 1.53 -1.85 17.29
N ARG A 321 1.87 -3.13 17.30
CA ARG A 321 3.26 -3.60 17.35
C ARG A 321 3.47 -4.79 16.43
N ASN A 322 4.54 -4.74 15.65
CA ASN A 322 4.98 -5.81 14.77
C ASN A 322 6.48 -6.08 14.99
N ASN A 323 6.82 -7.28 15.43
CA ASN A 323 8.21 -7.69 15.62
C ASN A 323 8.77 -8.31 14.33
N SER A 324 10.08 -8.20 14.12
CA SER A 324 10.74 -8.92 13.02
C SER A 324 10.94 -10.39 13.36
N GLN A 325 11.32 -11.18 12.36
CA GLN A 325 11.73 -12.57 12.51
C GLN A 325 13.19 -12.70 12.94
N TYR A 326 13.84 -11.62 13.34
CA TYR A 326 15.13 -11.64 14.01
C TYR A 326 14.93 -11.25 15.49
N ASP A 327 15.95 -11.46 16.32
CA ASP A 327 15.92 -11.01 17.73
C ASP A 327 15.94 -9.49 17.89
N VAL A 328 16.31 -8.77 16.82
CA VAL A 328 16.29 -7.31 16.74
C VAL A 328 15.36 -6.85 15.63
N GLY A 329 14.91 -5.61 15.69
CA GLY A 329 13.98 -5.06 14.71
C GLY A 329 12.53 -5.27 15.13
N TYR A 330 11.83 -4.16 15.32
CA TYR A 330 10.40 -4.10 15.55
C TYR A 330 9.89 -2.73 15.10
N TRP A 331 8.59 -2.60 14.91
CA TRP A 331 7.94 -1.31 14.76
C TRP A 331 6.67 -1.27 15.61
N ASP A 332 6.53 -0.22 16.40
CA ASP A 332 5.30 0.06 17.13
C ASP A 332 4.84 1.51 16.98
N LYS A 333 3.54 1.69 17.19
CA LYS A 333 2.89 3.00 17.15
C LYS A 333 1.79 3.12 18.18
N ILE A 334 1.69 4.29 18.77
CA ILE A 334 0.58 4.74 19.61
C ILE A 334 -0.11 5.89 18.89
N ASN A 335 -1.41 5.76 18.69
CA ASN A 335 -2.25 6.77 18.06
C ASN A 335 -3.31 7.25 19.04
N VAL A 336 -3.51 8.55 19.09
CA VAL A 336 -4.67 9.16 19.74
C VAL A 336 -5.33 10.04 18.69
N ARG A 337 -6.66 10.09 18.69
CA ARG A 337 -7.39 10.99 17.82
C ARG A 337 -8.64 11.53 18.50
N LEU A 338 -8.84 12.83 18.42
CA LEU A 338 -10.08 13.48 18.83
C LEU A 338 -10.65 14.25 17.64
N ASN A 339 -11.83 13.85 17.19
CA ASN A 339 -12.63 14.56 16.22
C ASN A 339 -13.87 15.11 16.90
N THR A 340 -14.13 16.42 16.79
CA THR A 340 -15.32 17.03 17.36
C THR A 340 -15.88 18.12 16.45
N GLU A 341 -17.21 18.22 16.40
CA GLU A 341 -17.90 19.27 15.67
C GLU A 341 -18.95 19.91 16.56
N TYR A 342 -18.96 21.25 16.57
CA TYR A 342 -19.93 22.06 17.26
C TYR A 342 -20.76 22.89 16.28
N THR A 343 -22.07 22.70 16.29
CA THR A 343 -23.05 23.48 15.55
C THR A 343 -23.61 24.57 16.46
N PHE A 344 -23.13 25.81 16.30
CA PHE A 344 -23.58 26.96 17.10
C PHE A 344 -25.03 27.31 16.80
N ASN A 345 -25.38 27.32 15.51
CA ASN A 345 -26.70 27.57 14.96
C ASN A 345 -26.76 27.11 13.50
N ARG A 346 -27.89 27.33 12.81
CA ARG A 346 -28.07 26.94 11.39
C ARG A 346 -27.08 27.58 10.40
N TYR A 347 -26.38 28.66 10.80
CA TYR A 347 -25.46 29.40 9.95
C TYR A 347 -24.00 29.11 10.24
N VAL A 348 -23.64 28.69 11.46
CA VAL A 348 -22.23 28.58 11.89
C VAL A 348 -21.96 27.22 12.51
N LYS A 349 -20.95 26.54 11.99
CA LYS A 349 -20.47 25.23 12.43
C LYS A 349 -18.94 25.25 12.47
N MET A 350 -18.35 24.67 13.51
CA MET A 350 -16.91 24.56 13.67
C MET A 350 -16.54 23.09 13.92
N GLY A 351 -15.50 22.61 13.26
CA GLY A 351 -14.92 21.31 13.51
C GLY A 351 -13.48 21.42 13.97
N PHE A 352 -13.07 20.49 14.83
CA PHE A 352 -11.73 20.38 15.36
C PHE A 352 -11.31 18.91 15.33
N ASP A 353 -10.20 18.62 14.66
CA ASP A 353 -9.63 17.29 14.53
C ASP A 353 -8.14 17.34 14.90
N ILE A 354 -7.74 16.54 15.88
CA ILE A 354 -6.37 16.46 16.38
C ILE A 354 -5.97 14.99 16.51
N ALA A 355 -4.82 14.62 15.96
CA ALA A 355 -4.31 13.25 15.99
C ALA A 355 -2.82 13.20 16.35
N PRO A 356 -2.46 13.22 17.65
CA PRO A 356 -1.08 13.02 18.08
C PRO A 356 -0.70 11.55 17.99
N ARG A 357 0.59 11.31 17.76
CA ARG A 357 1.14 9.98 17.56
C ARG A 357 2.57 9.86 18.08
N VAL A 358 2.93 8.64 18.43
CA VAL A 358 4.31 8.24 18.71
C VAL A 358 4.59 6.97 17.95
N GLU A 359 5.70 6.93 17.22
CA GLU A 359 6.17 5.74 16.51
C GLU A 359 7.59 5.43 16.97
N SER A 360 7.89 4.16 17.22
CA SER A 360 9.23 3.71 17.58
C SER A 360 9.60 2.48 16.78
N TRP A 361 10.86 2.38 16.36
CA TRP A 361 11.35 1.18 15.70
C TRP A 361 12.83 0.98 15.91
N ASP A 362 13.21 -0.29 15.84
CA ASP A 362 14.58 -0.72 15.61
C ASP A 362 14.69 -1.16 14.15
N ASP A 363 15.80 -0.80 13.52
CA ASP A 363 16.01 -1.18 12.12
C ASP A 363 16.05 -2.71 11.98
N THR A 364 15.23 -3.22 11.08
CA THR A 364 15.17 -4.67 10.80
C THR A 364 16.32 -5.02 9.85
N PRO A 365 17.19 -5.99 10.21
CA PRO A 365 18.30 -6.36 9.35
C PRO A 365 17.84 -7.14 8.11
N ASN A 366 18.64 -7.07 7.04
CA ASN A 366 18.44 -7.87 5.83
C ASN A 366 19.53 -8.96 5.73
N LEU A 367 19.36 -10.05 6.48
CA LEU A 367 20.39 -11.10 6.62
C LEU A 367 19.98 -12.45 6.02
N PHE A 368 18.86 -12.55 5.30
CA PHE A 368 18.41 -13.83 4.73
C PHE A 368 19.39 -14.41 3.73
N SER A 369 19.92 -13.58 2.82
CA SER A 369 20.95 -14.02 1.86
C SER A 369 22.19 -14.56 2.59
N SER A 370 22.65 -13.90 3.66
CA SER A 370 23.76 -14.38 4.48
C SER A 370 23.41 -15.67 5.21
N ALA A 371 22.21 -15.77 5.80
CA ALA A 371 21.76 -16.98 6.49
C ALA A 371 21.64 -18.19 5.55
N MET A 372 21.28 -17.96 4.28
CA MET A 372 21.22 -19.00 3.25
C MET A 372 22.60 -19.35 2.68
N GLY A 373 23.48 -18.36 2.48
CA GLY A 373 24.79 -18.54 1.83
C GLY A 373 25.94 -18.92 2.75
N MET A 374 25.81 -18.74 4.07
CA MET A 374 26.86 -19.04 5.04
C MET A 374 27.17 -20.54 5.07
N ASP A 375 28.46 -20.90 5.14
CA ASP A 375 28.86 -22.31 5.14
C ASP A 375 28.37 -23.02 6.43
N PRO A 376 27.77 -24.22 6.32
CA PRO A 376 27.18 -24.91 7.46
C PRO A 376 28.21 -25.58 8.37
N THR A 377 29.51 -25.44 8.10
CA THR A 377 30.61 -26.10 8.83
C THR A 377 31.35 -25.18 9.79
N THR A 378 31.07 -23.87 9.70
CA THR A 378 31.66 -22.84 10.53
C THR A 378 30.85 -22.73 11.83
N PRO A 379 31.50 -22.84 13.01
CA PRO A 379 30.81 -22.63 14.28
C PRO A 379 30.32 -21.18 14.39
N VAL A 380 29.33 -20.92 15.24
CA VAL A 380 28.82 -19.54 15.43
C VAL A 380 29.89 -18.65 16.08
N PHE A 381 30.60 -19.20 17.05
CA PHE A 381 31.64 -18.54 17.82
C PHE A 381 32.99 -19.22 17.62
N LYS A 382 34.06 -18.47 17.86
CA LYS A 382 35.41 -19.00 18.04
C LYS A 382 35.48 -19.91 19.28
N PRO A 383 36.50 -20.77 19.40
CA PRO A 383 36.75 -21.50 20.65
C PRO A 383 36.78 -20.54 21.85
N GLU A 384 36.23 -20.95 22.99
CA GLU A 384 36.12 -20.09 24.18
C GLU A 384 37.49 -19.61 24.69
N GLU A 385 38.53 -20.39 24.45
CA GLU A 385 39.94 -20.06 24.75
C GLU A 385 40.45 -18.83 23.97
N GLU A 386 39.85 -18.54 22.82
CA GLU A 386 40.21 -17.40 21.94
C GLU A 386 39.32 -16.17 22.19
N TRP A 387 38.37 -16.25 23.12
CA TRP A 387 37.47 -15.15 23.39
C TRP A 387 38.19 -13.97 24.01
N VAL A 388 37.79 -12.78 23.59
CA VAL A 388 38.21 -11.51 24.17
C VAL A 388 37.03 -10.85 24.87
N ASP A 389 37.33 -9.91 25.77
CA ASP A 389 36.31 -9.14 26.51
C ASP A 389 35.31 -8.45 25.58
N ASN A 390 35.76 -8.05 24.39
CA ASN A 390 34.89 -7.49 23.37
C ASN A 390 34.07 -8.58 22.66
N GLY A 391 32.92 -8.93 23.23
CA GLY A 391 32.04 -9.99 22.72
C GLY A 391 31.65 -9.89 21.24
N TYR A 392 31.68 -8.70 20.62
CA TYR A 392 31.46 -8.54 19.18
C TYR A 392 32.55 -9.15 18.29
N SER A 393 33.70 -9.54 18.88
CA SER A 393 34.87 -10.11 18.21
C SER A 393 34.95 -11.65 18.33
N ASN A 394 34.08 -12.26 19.15
CA ASN A 394 34.11 -13.69 19.47
C ASN A 394 33.37 -14.56 18.45
N TYR A 395 32.75 -13.95 17.43
CA TYR A 395 32.12 -14.67 16.31
C TYR A 395 33.17 -15.21 15.35
N GLU A 396 32.88 -16.33 14.71
CA GLU A 396 33.80 -16.96 13.76
C GLU A 396 33.56 -16.47 12.32
N ARG A 397 34.62 -16.36 11.53
CA ARG A 397 34.53 -16.06 10.09
C ARG A 397 34.24 -17.34 9.30
N SER A 398 33.49 -17.22 8.20
CA SER A 398 33.31 -18.35 7.28
C SER A 398 34.65 -18.96 6.87
N ARG A 399 34.74 -20.29 6.99
CA ARG A 399 35.93 -21.06 6.61
C ARG A 399 36.05 -21.18 5.10
N ASN A 400 34.92 -21.34 4.41
CA ASN A 400 34.89 -21.78 3.02
C ASN A 400 34.34 -20.72 2.03
N ASN A 401 33.85 -19.57 2.52
CA ASN A 401 33.41 -18.46 1.69
C ASN A 401 33.62 -17.07 2.32
N GLN A 402 33.14 -16.01 1.66
CA GLN A 402 33.28 -14.62 2.12
C GLN A 402 32.03 -14.07 2.82
N THR A 403 31.03 -14.92 3.09
CA THR A 403 29.81 -14.52 3.80
C THR A 403 30.17 -14.13 5.23
N HIS A 404 29.77 -12.92 5.63
CA HIS A 404 29.93 -12.47 7.02
C HIS A 404 29.05 -13.29 7.94
N ASN A 405 29.51 -13.53 9.17
CA ASN A 405 28.76 -14.27 10.16
C ASN A 405 27.41 -13.56 10.42
N PRO A 406 26.26 -14.20 10.10
CA PRO A 406 24.96 -13.53 10.22
C PRO A 406 24.57 -13.30 11.69
N ALA A 407 24.96 -14.19 12.61
CA ALA A 407 24.70 -14.01 14.05
C ALA A 407 25.53 -12.84 14.61
N GLY A 408 26.79 -12.73 14.21
CA GLY A 408 27.63 -11.58 14.56
C GLY A 408 27.09 -10.28 13.99
N SER A 409 26.64 -10.30 12.72
CA SER A 409 26.06 -9.14 12.06
C SER A 409 24.76 -8.70 12.72
N LEU A 410 23.94 -9.65 13.20
CA LEU A 410 22.73 -9.40 13.97
C LEU A 410 23.03 -8.75 15.32
N ALA A 411 23.99 -9.31 16.08
CA ALA A 411 24.37 -8.77 17.40
C ALA A 411 24.92 -7.34 17.34
N ARG A 412 25.48 -6.93 16.20
CA ARG A 412 26.02 -5.59 15.96
C ARG A 412 24.96 -4.57 15.51
N GLN A 413 23.72 -4.97 15.26
CA GLN A 413 22.65 -4.04 14.91
C GLN A 413 22.27 -3.19 16.12
N ASN A 414 22.41 -1.87 15.99
CA ASN A 414 22.04 -0.93 17.02
C ASN A 414 21.63 0.40 16.38
N ALA A 415 20.51 0.38 15.68
CA ALA A 415 19.87 1.58 15.14
C ALA A 415 18.44 1.61 15.67
N HIS A 416 18.10 2.72 16.34
CA HIS A 416 16.80 2.95 16.93
C HIS A 416 16.30 4.33 16.53
N SER A 417 15.01 4.42 16.22
CA SER A 417 14.37 5.68 15.89
C SER A 417 13.07 5.84 16.65
N ARG A 418 12.79 7.09 17.00
CA ARG A 418 11.53 7.48 17.62
C ARG A 418 11.01 8.77 17.01
N GLU A 419 9.75 8.75 16.62
CA GLU A 419 9.06 9.88 16.01
C GLU A 419 7.86 10.30 16.87
N TYR A 420 7.72 11.61 17.05
CA TYR A 420 6.56 12.24 17.67
C TYR A 420 5.88 13.10 16.63
N GLY A 421 4.58 12.92 16.43
CA GLY A 421 3.83 13.65 15.42
C GLY A 421 2.49 14.15 15.93
N VAL A 422 1.96 15.19 15.27
CA VAL A 422 0.60 15.66 15.45
C VAL A 422 0.02 16.16 14.13
N ILE A 423 -1.19 15.72 13.84
CA ILE A 423 -2.04 16.30 12.79
C ILE A 423 -3.08 17.18 13.44
N LEU A 424 -3.27 18.40 12.90
CA LEU A 424 -4.30 19.35 13.31
C LEU A 424 -5.11 19.76 12.08
N ASN A 425 -6.45 19.68 12.14
CA ASN A 425 -7.35 20.01 11.03
C ASN A 425 -8.61 20.81 11.46
N PRO A 426 -8.49 21.98 12.12
CA PRO A 426 -9.64 22.83 12.38
C PRO A 426 -10.29 23.38 11.10
N TYR A 427 -11.63 23.50 11.11
CA TYR A 427 -12.39 24.22 10.09
C TYR A 427 -13.54 25.04 10.67
N LEU A 428 -13.89 26.10 9.94
CA LEU A 428 -15.08 26.90 10.16
C LEU A 428 -15.95 26.85 8.90
N GLN A 429 -17.22 26.53 9.09
CA GLN A 429 -18.23 26.49 8.04
C GLN A 429 -19.31 27.54 8.33
N LEU A 430 -19.61 28.36 7.31
CA LEU A 430 -20.63 29.38 7.33
C LEU A 430 -21.66 29.10 6.23
N THR A 431 -22.94 29.16 6.57
CA THR A 431 -24.07 29.03 5.64
C THR A 431 -24.88 30.32 5.65
N PRO A 432 -24.37 31.45 5.11
CA PRO A 432 -24.96 32.77 5.30
C PRO A 432 -26.36 32.92 4.67
N ILE A 433 -26.59 32.22 3.56
CA ILE A 433 -27.89 32.08 2.92
C ILE A 433 -28.14 30.59 2.66
N GLU A 434 -29.40 30.22 2.54
CA GLU A 434 -29.78 28.88 2.10
C GLU A 434 -29.06 28.58 0.77
N ASN A 435 -28.52 27.36 0.65
CA ASN A 435 -27.75 26.85 -0.51
C ASN A 435 -26.29 27.30 -0.67
N LEU A 436 -25.80 28.32 0.05
CA LEU A 436 -24.39 28.73 0.00
C LEU A 436 -23.63 28.26 1.24
N THR A 437 -22.59 27.46 1.05
CA THR A 437 -21.67 27.03 2.11
C THR A 437 -20.28 27.59 1.86
N LEU A 438 -19.80 28.43 2.77
CA LEU A 438 -18.41 28.89 2.82
C LEU A 438 -17.66 28.06 3.85
N ARG A 439 -16.48 27.55 3.51
CA ARG A 439 -15.66 26.75 4.42
C ARG A 439 -14.20 27.18 4.35
N THR A 440 -13.62 27.48 5.50
CA THR A 440 -12.18 27.68 5.67
C THR A 440 -11.62 26.59 6.57
N GLN A 441 -10.53 25.96 6.16
CA GLN A 441 -9.88 24.85 6.85
C GLN A 441 -8.37 25.07 6.87
N PHE A 442 -7.75 24.92 8.03
CA PHE A 442 -6.30 24.99 8.19
C PHE A 442 -5.82 23.64 8.70
N GLY A 443 -4.98 22.95 7.92
CA GLY A 443 -4.37 21.68 8.28
C GLY A 443 -2.88 21.82 8.54
N ALA A 444 -2.34 21.09 9.51
CA ALA A 444 -0.91 21.06 9.82
C ALA A 444 -0.44 19.65 10.23
N ASN A 445 0.69 19.19 9.67
CA ASN A 445 1.45 18.01 10.09
C ASN A 445 2.73 18.54 10.72
N ALA A 446 2.92 18.29 12.02
CA ALA A 446 4.20 18.54 12.65
C ALA A 446 4.72 17.22 13.19
N HIS A 447 5.92 16.82 12.79
CA HIS A 447 6.58 15.65 13.37
C HIS A 447 8.09 15.83 13.49
N ILE A 448 8.64 15.21 14.54
CA ILE A 448 10.05 15.23 14.86
C ILE A 448 10.50 13.80 15.06
N ARG A 449 11.55 13.41 14.34
CA ARG A 449 12.19 12.11 14.44
C ARG A 449 13.58 12.26 15.01
N ARG A 450 13.89 11.45 16.02
CA ARG A 450 15.24 11.22 16.50
C ARG A 450 15.68 9.82 16.10
N SER A 451 16.83 9.71 15.45
CA SER A 451 17.45 8.46 15.06
C SER A 451 18.83 8.37 15.69
N ASP A 452 19.06 7.30 16.44
CA ASP A 452 20.30 6.98 17.14
C ASP A 452 20.89 5.71 16.52
N SER A 453 22.17 5.72 16.17
CA SER A 453 22.85 4.54 15.65
C SER A 453 24.23 4.38 16.25
N PHE A 454 24.56 3.16 16.68
CA PHE A 454 25.87 2.79 17.19
C PHE A 454 26.47 1.64 16.37
N ALA A 455 27.68 1.84 15.89
CA ALA A 455 28.46 0.80 15.24
C ALA A 455 29.63 0.39 16.17
N PRO A 456 29.63 -0.84 16.72
CA PRO A 456 30.67 -1.27 17.66
C PRO A 456 32.03 -1.43 16.98
N GLN A 457 33.09 -1.29 17.77
CA GLN A 457 34.44 -1.73 17.40
C GLN A 457 34.50 -3.24 17.54
N PHE A 458 35.06 -3.95 16.56
CA PHE A 458 35.26 -5.39 16.63
C PHE A 458 36.35 -5.85 15.66
N PHE A 459 36.95 -7.01 15.95
CA PHE A 459 37.92 -7.66 15.09
C PHE A 459 37.66 -9.16 15.05
N ILE A 460 37.10 -9.66 13.93
CA ILE A 460 36.96 -11.10 13.69
C ILE A 460 38.11 -11.56 12.81
N ASP A 461 38.33 -10.85 11.71
CA ASP A 461 39.34 -11.08 10.69
C ASP A 461 39.72 -9.75 10.01
N ALA A 462 40.83 -9.71 9.26
CA ALA A 462 41.25 -8.53 8.51
C ALA A 462 40.17 -8.02 7.52
N LEU A 463 39.34 -8.91 6.97
CA LEU A 463 38.24 -8.60 6.06
C LEU A 463 36.90 -8.38 6.78
N GLU A 464 36.81 -8.66 8.08
CA GLU A 464 35.60 -8.49 8.89
C GLU A 464 35.93 -7.84 10.23
N GLN A 465 36.08 -6.52 10.20
CA GLN A 465 36.43 -5.71 11.36
C GLN A 465 35.89 -4.28 11.25
N LYS A 466 35.76 -3.61 12.40
CA LYS A 466 35.60 -2.16 12.50
C LYS A 466 36.58 -1.65 13.55
N ALA A 467 37.58 -0.89 13.11
CA ALA A 467 38.71 -0.47 13.95
C ALA A 467 38.33 0.57 15.02
N LEU A 468 37.38 1.46 14.71
CA LEU A 468 36.85 2.45 15.64
C LEU A 468 35.34 2.30 15.72
N ASN A 469 34.81 2.28 16.95
CA ASN A 469 33.38 2.42 17.16
C ASN A 469 32.90 3.82 16.75
N GLU A 470 31.63 3.92 16.40
CA GLU A 470 31.02 5.15 15.90
C GLU A 470 29.62 5.29 16.50
N ILE A 471 29.30 6.51 16.94
CA ILE A 471 27.95 6.89 17.36
C ILE A 471 27.48 8.05 16.49
N SER A 472 26.22 7.98 16.06
CA SER A 472 25.55 9.05 15.32
C SER A 472 24.17 9.30 15.90
N ARG A 473 23.79 10.58 15.95
CA ARG A 473 22.45 11.03 16.27
C ARG A 473 21.97 11.98 15.17
N GLU A 474 20.80 11.71 14.64
CA GLU A 474 20.11 12.54 13.67
C GLU A 474 18.78 13.01 14.25
N MET A 475 18.49 14.31 14.10
CA MET A 475 17.17 14.87 14.37
C MET A 475 16.63 15.46 13.07
N LYS A 476 15.41 15.05 12.71
CA LYS A 476 14.66 15.61 11.58
C LYS A 476 13.34 16.15 12.07
N GLU A 477 12.99 17.33 11.61
CA GLU A 477 11.74 18.02 11.89
C GLU A 477 11.06 18.31 10.56
N TRP A 478 9.76 18.04 10.49
CA TRP A 478 8.96 18.52 9.38
C TRP A 478 7.73 19.27 9.87
N LEU A 479 7.39 20.32 9.14
CA LEU A 479 6.23 21.16 9.38
C LEU A 479 5.55 21.44 8.04
N ASP A 480 4.53 20.65 7.76
CA ASP A 480 3.70 20.80 6.57
C ASP A 480 2.39 21.47 6.97
N TRP A 481 1.91 22.41 6.17
CA TRP A 481 0.58 22.99 6.38
C TRP A 481 -0.14 23.26 5.07
N ASN A 482 -1.46 23.20 5.13
CA ASN A 482 -2.36 23.60 4.06
C ASN A 482 -3.48 24.50 4.58
N TRP A 483 -3.80 25.53 3.81
CA TRP A 483 -4.94 26.41 4.08
C TRP A 483 -5.88 26.37 2.88
N THR A 484 -7.09 25.86 3.11
CA THR A 484 -8.09 25.64 2.07
C THR A 484 -9.32 26.49 2.35
N ASN A 485 -9.74 27.26 1.35
CA ASN A 485 -10.96 28.07 1.40
C ASN A 485 -11.85 27.68 0.24
N THR A 486 -13.12 27.39 0.49
CA THR A 486 -14.09 26.98 -0.53
C THR A 486 -15.40 27.72 -0.35
N ALA A 487 -16.05 28.02 -1.48
CA ALA A 487 -17.39 28.54 -1.55
C ALA A 487 -18.20 27.61 -2.47
N ASN A 488 -19.22 26.96 -1.91
CA ASN A 488 -20.02 25.96 -2.59
C ASN A 488 -21.50 26.40 -2.63
N TYR A 489 -22.08 26.50 -3.82
CA TYR A 489 -23.47 26.86 -4.03
C TYR A 489 -24.23 25.71 -4.67
N ARG A 490 -25.25 25.18 -3.97
CA ARG A 490 -26.05 24.04 -4.43
C ARG A 490 -27.53 24.39 -4.56
N ILE A 491 -28.05 24.41 -5.78
CA ILE A 491 -29.45 24.77 -6.04
C ILE A 491 -30.14 23.69 -6.88
N THR A 492 -31.42 23.45 -6.60
CA THR A 492 -32.33 22.73 -7.48
C THR A 492 -33.35 23.70 -8.04
N PHE A 493 -33.53 23.75 -9.36
CA PHE A 493 -34.49 24.64 -10.02
C PHE A 493 -35.31 23.90 -11.08
N ALA A 494 -36.54 24.38 -11.29
CA ALA A 494 -37.52 23.74 -12.16
C ALA A 494 -37.68 22.22 -11.90
N ASP A 495 -37.58 21.82 -10.63
CA ASP A 495 -37.71 20.47 -10.06
C ASP A 495 -36.76 19.38 -10.61
N LYS A 496 -36.09 19.63 -11.74
CA LYS A 496 -35.29 18.65 -12.48
C LYS A 496 -33.82 19.03 -12.61
N HIS A 497 -33.48 20.31 -12.45
CA HIS A 497 -32.11 20.79 -12.65
C HIS A 497 -31.41 20.92 -11.30
N ASN A 498 -30.36 20.13 -11.09
CA ASN A 498 -29.52 20.19 -9.91
C ASN A 498 -28.16 20.76 -10.30
N LEU A 499 -27.79 21.90 -9.72
CA LEU A 499 -26.51 22.57 -9.96
C LEU A 499 -25.73 22.64 -8.65
N ASN A 500 -24.46 22.21 -8.69
CA ASN A 500 -23.49 22.41 -7.63
C ASN A 500 -22.25 23.10 -8.19
N ALA A 501 -22.08 24.37 -7.85
CA ALA A 501 -20.95 25.20 -8.29
C ALA A 501 -20.03 25.50 -7.11
N MET A 502 -18.73 25.29 -7.29
CA MET A 502 -17.73 25.46 -6.26
C MET A 502 -16.54 26.27 -6.77
N LEU A 503 -16.08 27.19 -5.93
CA LEU A 503 -14.83 27.93 -6.10
C LEU A 503 -13.95 27.68 -4.88
N GLY A 504 -12.64 27.65 -5.06
CA GLY A 504 -11.72 27.54 -3.94
C GLY A 504 -10.32 28.04 -4.20
N PHE A 505 -9.60 28.15 -3.09
CA PHE A 505 -8.23 28.60 -3.01
C PHE A 505 -7.48 27.71 -2.02
N THR A 506 -6.31 27.22 -2.42
CA THR A 506 -5.41 26.48 -1.52
C THR A 506 -4.04 27.13 -1.47
N ALA A 507 -3.46 27.18 -0.28
CA ALA A 507 -2.06 27.53 -0.05
C ALA A 507 -1.41 26.41 0.76
N GLU A 508 -0.23 25.97 0.37
CA GLU A 508 0.47 24.86 1.01
C GLU A 508 1.95 25.21 1.19
N ARG A 509 2.54 24.67 2.26
CA ARG A 509 3.99 24.68 2.49
C ARG A 509 4.40 23.33 3.05
N PHE A 510 5.53 22.84 2.54
CA PHE A 510 6.21 21.65 3.06
C PHE A 510 7.61 22.07 3.48
N ALA A 511 8.04 21.66 4.66
CA ALA A 511 9.34 22.06 5.20
C ALA A 511 10.00 20.92 5.97
N GLU A 512 11.30 20.72 5.73
CA GLU A 512 12.16 19.76 6.40
C GLU A 512 13.38 20.50 6.97
N TYR A 513 13.68 20.24 8.23
CA TYR A 513 14.89 20.67 8.92
C TYR A 513 15.60 19.44 9.47
N GLN A 514 16.90 19.34 9.27
CA GLN A 514 17.70 18.20 9.70
C GLN A 514 18.98 18.68 10.35
N ILE A 515 19.39 18.01 11.42
CA ILE A 515 20.71 18.10 12.01
C ILE A 515 21.23 16.70 12.31
N LYS A 516 22.49 16.44 12.01
CA LYS A 516 23.18 15.18 12.32
C LYS A 516 24.50 15.47 12.99
N ALA A 517 24.82 14.68 14.00
CA ALA A 517 26.12 14.71 14.67
C ALA A 517 26.64 13.28 14.81
N SER A 518 27.92 13.09 14.54
CA SER A 518 28.60 11.83 14.81
C SER A 518 30.02 12.04 15.35
N ARG A 519 30.48 11.04 16.11
CA ARG A 519 31.87 10.95 16.58
C ARG A 519 32.32 9.48 16.56
N GLU A 520 33.62 9.29 16.42
CA GLU A 520 34.27 7.98 16.49
C GLU A 520 35.14 7.88 17.76
N LYS A 521 35.58 6.66 18.08
CA LYS A 521 36.49 6.37 19.19
C LYS A 521 35.89 6.76 20.56
N ILE A 522 34.75 6.18 20.87
CA ILE A 522 34.17 6.07 22.21
C ILE A 522 35.04 5.13 23.06
N PRO A 523 35.21 5.35 24.38
CA PRO A 523 36.15 4.60 25.21
C PRO A 523 36.02 3.07 25.14
N ASN A 524 34.80 2.55 24.99
CA ASN A 524 34.52 1.12 24.76
C ASN A 524 33.10 0.96 24.15
N ASN A 525 32.65 -0.29 23.93
CA ASN A 525 31.35 -0.59 23.34
C ASN A 525 30.17 -0.60 24.35
N SER A 526 30.39 -0.15 25.59
CA SER A 526 29.38 -0.16 26.64
C SER A 526 28.21 0.76 26.32
N GLU A 527 27.00 0.29 26.58
CA GLU A 527 25.75 1.00 26.31
C GLU A 527 25.67 2.36 27.03
N ILE A 528 26.14 2.44 28.27
CA ILE A 528 26.13 3.68 29.07
C ILE A 528 27.02 4.79 28.49
N LEU A 529 27.94 4.45 27.59
CA LEU A 529 28.85 5.40 26.93
C LEU A 529 28.42 5.72 25.49
N ARG A 530 27.28 5.21 25.01
CA ARG A 530 26.76 5.42 23.64
C ARG A 530 26.12 6.80 23.46
N GLU A 531 26.86 7.84 23.83
CA GLU A 531 26.48 9.23 23.62
C GLU A 531 27.47 9.90 22.67
N VAL A 532 26.96 10.80 21.82
CA VAL A 532 27.79 11.49 20.81
C VAL A 532 29.00 12.16 21.43
N ASN A 533 28.87 12.74 22.62
CA ASN A 533 29.98 13.44 23.28
C ASN A 533 31.08 12.51 23.81
N ALA A 534 30.83 11.20 23.92
CA ALA A 534 31.83 10.25 24.40
C ALA A 534 32.91 9.94 23.36
N GLY A 535 32.62 10.13 22.06
CA GLY A 535 33.62 9.97 21.00
C GLY A 535 34.70 11.06 21.07
N THR A 536 35.94 10.66 20.79
CA THR A 536 37.14 11.51 20.91
C THR A 536 37.79 11.85 19.57
N GLN A 537 37.29 11.29 18.46
CA GLN A 537 37.81 11.51 17.11
C GLN A 537 36.71 11.76 16.09
N ASN A 538 37.11 12.30 14.93
CA ASN A 538 36.30 12.46 13.73
C ASN A 538 34.91 13.09 14.00
N GLN A 539 34.89 14.18 14.78
CA GLN A 539 33.67 14.92 15.04
C GLN A 539 33.10 15.50 13.73
N LYS A 540 31.85 15.15 13.43
CA LYS A 540 31.11 15.65 12.26
C LYS A 540 29.81 16.31 12.72
N GLY A 541 29.45 17.40 12.06
CA GLY A 541 28.18 18.11 12.24
C GLY A 541 27.65 18.51 10.87
N GLU A 542 26.40 18.13 10.59
CA GLU A 542 25.75 18.34 9.30
C GLU A 542 24.34 18.89 9.52
N GLY A 543 23.83 19.64 8.55
CA GLY A 543 22.47 20.15 8.60
C GLY A 543 21.90 20.45 7.22
N LYS A 544 20.58 20.35 7.12
CA LYS A 544 19.82 20.61 5.88
C LYS A 544 18.56 21.38 6.22
N THR A 545 18.21 22.35 5.37
CA THR A 545 16.92 23.04 5.40
C THR A 545 16.35 23.04 4.00
N SER A 546 15.11 22.59 3.86
CA SER A 546 14.41 22.53 2.59
C SER A 546 12.96 22.92 2.79
N TYR A 547 12.42 23.75 1.90
CA TYR A 547 10.99 24.01 1.87
C TYR A 547 10.51 24.31 0.46
N ASN A 548 9.23 24.02 0.21
CA ASN A 548 8.53 24.41 -1.01
C ASN A 548 7.11 24.87 -0.69
N THR A 549 6.57 25.69 -1.58
CA THR A 549 5.22 26.23 -1.45
C THR A 549 4.40 26.01 -2.70
N LEU A 550 3.10 25.88 -2.52
CA LEU A 550 2.11 25.81 -3.58
C LEU A 550 0.96 26.77 -3.32
N VAL A 551 0.45 27.36 -4.40
CA VAL A 551 -0.79 28.16 -4.38
C VAL A 551 -1.66 27.69 -5.53
N SER A 552 -2.93 27.46 -5.27
CA SER A 552 -3.83 26.92 -6.27
C SER A 552 -5.20 27.58 -6.26
N TYR A 553 -5.77 27.74 -7.45
CA TYR A 553 -7.13 28.24 -7.66
C TYR A 553 -7.94 27.15 -8.33
N LEU A 554 -9.13 26.86 -7.80
CA LEU A 554 -9.95 25.74 -8.25
C LEU A 554 -11.39 26.18 -8.49
N SER A 555 -11.99 25.63 -9.54
CA SER A 555 -13.42 25.74 -9.80
C SER A 555 -13.98 24.40 -10.24
N ARG A 556 -15.22 24.10 -9.82
CA ARG A 556 -15.94 22.88 -10.20
C ARG A 556 -17.40 23.18 -10.38
N ILE A 557 -17.97 22.71 -11.49
CA ILE A 557 -19.40 22.76 -11.78
C ILE A 557 -19.88 21.34 -11.97
N MET A 558 -20.87 20.93 -11.20
CA MET A 558 -21.59 19.68 -11.38
C MET A 558 -23.04 19.99 -11.70
N TYR A 559 -23.55 19.33 -12.72
CA TYR A 559 -24.90 19.50 -13.21
C TYR A 559 -25.55 18.15 -13.41
N ASN A 560 -26.75 17.98 -12.88
CA ASN A 560 -27.60 16.81 -13.07
C ASN A 560 -28.96 17.28 -13.59
N TYR A 561 -29.39 16.72 -14.71
CA TYR A 561 -30.73 16.90 -15.26
C TYR A 561 -31.57 15.63 -15.09
N ASP A 562 -32.65 15.75 -14.31
CA ASP A 562 -33.70 14.73 -14.11
C ASP A 562 -33.17 13.35 -13.68
N ASN A 563 -31.99 13.30 -13.06
CA ASN A 563 -31.25 12.08 -12.72
C ASN A 563 -30.88 11.18 -13.93
N ARG A 564 -30.83 11.77 -15.13
CA ARG A 564 -30.50 11.08 -16.39
C ARG A 564 -29.14 11.49 -16.91
N TYR A 565 -28.91 12.80 -17.02
CA TYR A 565 -27.68 13.36 -17.60
C TYR A 565 -26.87 14.07 -16.53
N TYR A 566 -25.62 13.66 -16.41
CA TYR A 566 -24.68 14.16 -15.43
C TYR A 566 -23.50 14.78 -16.17
N LEU A 567 -23.08 15.97 -15.74
CA LEU A 567 -21.93 16.68 -16.28
C LEU A 567 -21.12 17.26 -15.12
N THR A 568 -19.82 17.00 -15.11
CA THR A 568 -18.86 17.61 -14.20
C THR A 568 -17.76 18.28 -15.00
N ALA A 569 -17.55 19.57 -14.79
CA ALA A 569 -16.44 20.31 -15.35
C ALA A 569 -15.61 20.91 -14.22
N SER A 570 -14.29 20.81 -14.32
CA SER A 570 -13.39 21.46 -13.35
C SER A 570 -12.22 22.13 -14.03
N LEU A 571 -11.74 23.21 -13.42
CA LEU A 571 -10.56 23.93 -13.85
C LEU A 571 -9.70 24.24 -12.63
N ARG A 572 -8.42 23.93 -12.74
CA ARG A 572 -7.44 24.22 -11.68
C ARG A 572 -6.22 24.92 -12.25
N ALA A 573 -5.72 25.93 -11.53
CA ALA A 573 -4.48 26.62 -11.83
C ALA A 573 -3.54 26.52 -10.62
N ASP A 574 -2.41 25.84 -10.78
CA ASP A 574 -1.44 25.57 -9.71
C ASP A 574 -0.14 26.34 -9.94
N GLY A 575 0.34 27.03 -8.91
CA GLY A 575 1.62 27.71 -8.85
C GLY A 575 2.58 27.02 -7.88
N SER A 576 3.79 26.66 -8.32
CA SER A 576 4.80 25.99 -7.47
C SER A 576 6.09 26.79 -7.34
N SER A 577 6.70 26.75 -6.15
CA SER A 577 8.02 27.34 -5.89
C SER A 577 9.18 26.57 -6.53
N LYS A 578 8.97 25.30 -6.93
CA LYS A 578 10.02 24.45 -7.50
C LYS A 578 10.41 24.82 -8.93
N PHE A 579 9.53 25.52 -9.65
CA PHE A 579 9.79 25.92 -11.02
C PHE A 579 10.38 27.34 -11.12
N PRO A 580 11.22 27.58 -12.15
CA PRO A 580 11.80 28.89 -12.41
C PRO A 580 10.73 29.94 -12.77
N LYS A 581 11.11 31.22 -12.66
CA LYS A 581 10.24 32.35 -13.03
C LYS A 581 9.84 32.22 -14.51
N GLY A 582 8.54 32.31 -14.80
CA GLY A 582 7.97 32.09 -16.13
C GLY A 582 7.19 30.77 -16.24
N ASN A 583 7.64 29.70 -15.56
CA ASN A 583 7.03 28.37 -15.63
C ASN A 583 6.34 27.95 -14.32
N LYS A 584 6.14 28.89 -13.38
CA LYS A 584 5.58 28.58 -12.05
C LYS A 584 4.15 28.06 -12.09
N TYR A 585 3.34 28.53 -13.04
CA TYR A 585 1.91 28.22 -13.11
C TYR A 585 1.60 27.18 -14.21
N GLY A 586 0.77 26.20 -13.88
CA GLY A 586 0.19 25.23 -14.80
C GLY A 586 -1.35 25.25 -14.73
N ILE A 587 -2.02 25.01 -15.85
CA ILE A 587 -3.49 24.99 -15.96
C ILE A 587 -3.95 23.58 -16.34
N PHE A 588 -4.89 23.06 -15.56
CA PHE A 588 -5.31 21.66 -15.57
C PHE A 588 -6.84 21.56 -15.66
N PRO A 589 -7.41 21.48 -16.87
CA PRO A 589 -8.85 21.28 -17.06
C PRO A 589 -9.25 19.81 -16.94
N SER A 590 -10.50 19.56 -16.52
CA SER A 590 -11.14 18.25 -16.63
C SER A 590 -12.63 18.36 -16.96
N LEU A 591 -13.14 17.34 -17.64
CA LEU A 591 -14.54 17.20 -18.03
C LEU A 591 -14.95 15.73 -17.92
N SER A 592 -16.08 15.45 -17.29
CA SER A 592 -16.69 14.13 -17.29
C SER A 592 -18.20 14.21 -17.40
N ALA A 593 -18.80 13.20 -18.01
CA ALA A 593 -20.23 13.09 -18.19
C ALA A 593 -20.69 11.65 -17.95
N ALA A 594 -21.93 11.50 -17.50
CA ALA A 594 -22.58 10.20 -17.41
C ALA A 594 -24.04 10.27 -17.86
N TRP A 595 -24.52 9.17 -18.42
CA TRP A 595 -25.88 8.97 -18.85
C TRP A 595 -26.44 7.71 -18.21
N ARG A 596 -27.51 7.85 -17.42
CA ARG A 596 -28.24 6.74 -16.83
C ARG A 596 -29.39 6.35 -17.74
N LEU A 597 -29.22 5.24 -18.46
CA LEU A 597 -30.18 4.75 -19.45
C LEU A 597 -31.45 4.19 -18.79
N THR A 598 -31.35 3.58 -17.61
CA THR A 598 -32.52 3.07 -16.87
C THR A 598 -33.48 4.16 -16.39
N SER A 599 -33.07 5.44 -16.44
CA SER A 599 -33.94 6.57 -16.15
C SER A 599 -34.63 7.15 -17.38
N GLU A 600 -34.46 6.52 -18.55
CA GLU A 600 -35.17 6.89 -19.78
C GLU A 600 -36.48 6.13 -19.91
N SER A 601 -37.48 6.79 -20.49
CA SER A 601 -38.83 6.21 -20.64
C SER A 601 -38.87 4.94 -21.48
N PHE A 602 -37.92 4.76 -22.40
CA PHE A 602 -37.81 3.54 -23.21
C PHE A 602 -37.22 2.34 -22.45
N MET A 603 -36.70 2.55 -21.23
CA MET A 603 -36.16 1.52 -20.33
C MET A 603 -36.99 1.33 -19.06
N GLU A 604 -38.17 1.98 -18.95
CA GLU A 604 -39.01 1.87 -17.74
C GLU A 604 -39.66 0.48 -17.60
N ASP A 605 -40.02 -0.16 -18.72
CA ASP A 605 -40.75 -1.45 -18.73
C ASP A 605 -39.84 -2.69 -18.66
N GLN A 606 -38.51 -2.53 -18.69
CA GLN A 606 -37.58 -3.67 -18.64
C GLN A 606 -37.20 -4.02 -17.19
N GLU A 607 -37.10 -5.31 -16.89
CA GLU A 607 -36.75 -5.81 -15.55
C GLU A 607 -35.32 -6.36 -15.45
N PHE A 608 -34.58 -6.39 -16.56
CA PHE A 608 -33.25 -7.00 -16.62
C PHE A 608 -32.18 -6.13 -15.93
N PHE A 609 -32.19 -4.83 -16.20
CA PHE A 609 -31.31 -3.83 -15.60
C PHE A 609 -32.05 -3.06 -14.51
N SER A 610 -31.59 -3.21 -13.26
CA SER A 610 -31.98 -2.32 -12.16
C SER A 610 -31.29 -0.96 -12.27
N ASN A 611 -30.07 -0.94 -12.81
CA ASN A 611 -29.35 0.29 -13.14
C ASN A 611 -28.44 0.05 -14.35
N LEU A 612 -28.40 0.99 -15.29
CA LEU A 612 -27.45 1.01 -16.40
C LEU A 612 -26.98 2.43 -16.59
N LYS A 613 -25.68 2.67 -16.36
CA LYS A 613 -25.05 3.97 -16.49
C LYS A 613 -23.78 3.86 -17.33
N ILE A 614 -23.68 4.71 -18.35
CA ILE A 614 -22.46 4.88 -19.14
C ILE A 614 -21.80 6.18 -18.70
N ARG A 615 -20.48 6.17 -18.50
CA ARG A 615 -19.70 7.33 -18.08
C ARG A 615 -18.45 7.51 -18.92
N GLY A 616 -18.05 8.76 -19.11
CA GLY A 616 -16.85 9.13 -19.85
C GLY A 616 -16.18 10.34 -19.20
N GLY A 617 -14.84 10.33 -19.13
CA GLY A 617 -14.07 11.41 -18.53
C GLY A 617 -12.79 11.67 -19.30
N TRP A 618 -12.37 12.93 -19.32
CA TRP A 618 -11.09 13.40 -19.82
C TRP A 618 -10.53 14.48 -18.89
N GLY A 619 -9.22 14.48 -18.67
CA GLY A 619 -8.59 15.53 -17.88
C GLY A 619 -7.07 15.57 -18.02
N ARG A 620 -6.51 16.68 -17.57
CA ARG A 620 -5.07 16.87 -17.43
C ARG A 620 -4.72 17.16 -15.98
N VAL A 621 -3.61 16.61 -15.52
CA VAL A 621 -3.05 16.84 -14.19
C VAL A 621 -1.54 17.03 -14.31
N GLY A 622 -0.99 17.95 -13.53
CA GLY A 622 0.46 18.20 -13.54
C GLY A 622 1.22 17.22 -12.67
N ASN A 623 2.54 17.22 -12.79
CA ASN A 623 3.49 16.60 -11.88
C ASN A 623 4.67 17.56 -11.66
N GLN A 624 5.12 17.68 -10.41
CA GLN A 624 6.22 18.54 -9.96
C GLN A 624 7.21 17.79 -9.05
N ASN A 625 7.31 16.48 -9.24
CA ASN A 625 8.14 15.62 -8.41
C ASN A 625 9.63 15.74 -8.76
N ILE A 626 10.16 16.95 -8.54
CA ILE A 626 11.56 17.32 -8.65
C ILE A 626 12.06 17.85 -7.31
N GLU A 627 13.39 17.87 -7.15
CA GLU A 627 14.04 18.50 -6.01
C GLU A 627 13.83 20.02 -6.02
N ASN A 628 13.75 20.64 -4.84
CA ASN A 628 13.63 22.10 -4.70
C ASN A 628 14.80 22.86 -5.33
N SER A 629 15.97 22.20 -5.39
CA SER A 629 17.20 22.69 -5.99
C SER A 629 17.33 22.38 -7.48
N ALA A 630 16.39 21.69 -8.13
CA ALA A 630 16.52 21.28 -9.53
C ALA A 630 16.81 22.45 -10.51
N PRO A 631 16.33 23.69 -10.28
CA PRO A 631 16.72 24.84 -11.11
C PRO A 631 18.06 25.49 -10.75
N LEU A 632 18.74 25.04 -9.68
CA LEU A 632 19.94 25.67 -9.11
C LEU A 632 21.18 24.79 -9.32
N THR A 633 22.31 25.42 -9.65
CA THR A 633 23.62 24.78 -9.59
C THR A 633 24.13 24.84 -8.15
N LEU A 634 24.39 23.68 -7.55
CA LEU A 634 24.77 23.55 -6.14
C LEU A 634 26.29 23.42 -5.98
N LEU A 635 26.78 23.84 -4.81
CA LEU A 635 28.15 23.61 -4.36
C LEU A 635 28.13 22.66 -3.17
N SER A 636 29.09 21.74 -3.08
CA SER A 636 29.36 20.93 -1.88
C SER A 636 30.75 21.19 -1.34
N GLN A 637 30.96 20.84 -0.08
CA GLN A 637 32.28 20.77 0.51
C GLN A 637 32.93 19.44 0.15
N SER A 638 34.24 19.46 -0.05
CA SER A 638 35.05 18.27 -0.30
C SER A 638 36.38 18.43 0.41
N ASP A 639 36.85 17.35 1.01
CA ASP A 639 38.14 17.37 1.69
C ASP A 639 39.23 16.85 0.76
N TYR A 640 40.36 17.55 0.77
CA TYR A 640 41.54 17.17 0.01
C TYR A 640 42.76 17.24 0.91
N VAL A 641 43.70 16.31 0.77
CA VAL A 641 44.95 16.30 1.54
C VAL A 641 46.07 16.79 0.64
N PHE A 642 46.74 17.88 1.03
CA PHE A 642 47.88 18.44 0.30
C PHE A 642 49.21 18.19 1.03
N GLY A 643 50.29 18.06 0.26
CA GLY A 643 51.67 18.08 0.76
C GLY A 643 52.23 16.74 1.26
N LEU A 644 53.51 16.75 1.64
CA LEU A 644 54.20 15.61 2.27
C LEU A 644 53.80 15.41 3.74
N THR A 645 53.23 16.45 4.36
CA THR A 645 52.61 16.39 5.69
C THR A 645 51.09 16.39 5.50
N PRO A 646 50.39 15.26 5.74
CA PRO A 646 48.99 15.12 5.39
C PRO A 646 48.09 16.02 6.25
N ALA A 647 47.82 17.22 5.77
CA ALA A 647 46.84 18.13 6.34
C ALA A 647 45.57 18.11 5.47
N ARG A 648 44.43 17.76 6.08
CA ARG A 648 43.11 17.80 5.45
C ARG A 648 42.69 19.26 5.28
N VAL A 649 42.47 19.68 4.05
CA VAL A 649 41.96 21.00 3.68
C VAL A 649 40.56 20.83 3.09
N THR A 650 39.58 21.52 3.66
CA THR A 650 38.21 21.53 3.14
C THR A 650 38.09 22.59 2.04
N GLY A 651 37.78 22.17 0.82
CA GLY A 651 37.45 23.03 -0.32
C GLY A 651 35.98 22.93 -0.71
N THR A 652 35.58 23.68 -1.74
CA THR A 652 34.24 23.60 -2.34
C THR A 652 34.34 23.24 -3.81
N SER A 653 33.37 22.44 -4.28
CA SER A 653 33.24 22.05 -5.67
C SER A 653 31.78 22.09 -6.11
N ILE A 654 31.52 22.11 -7.42
CA ILE A 654 30.15 21.99 -7.93
C ILE A 654 29.65 20.58 -7.65
N SER A 655 28.50 20.46 -7.00
CA SER A 655 27.92 19.18 -6.60
C SER A 655 26.76 18.75 -7.48
N SER A 656 26.08 19.69 -8.13
CA SER A 656 25.06 19.42 -9.15
C SER A 656 24.83 20.65 -10.03
N VAL A 657 24.28 20.43 -11.21
CA VAL A 657 23.98 21.49 -12.18
C VAL A 657 22.47 21.64 -12.33
N GLY A 658 21.98 22.88 -12.25
CA GLY A 658 20.55 23.18 -12.33
C GLY A 658 20.07 23.52 -13.74
N ASN A 659 18.76 23.38 -13.97
CA ASN A 659 18.11 23.76 -15.22
C ASN A 659 17.04 24.85 -15.01
N THR A 660 17.29 26.04 -15.53
CA THR A 660 16.42 27.21 -15.40
C THR A 660 15.25 27.24 -16.39
N MET A 661 15.12 26.24 -17.27
CA MET A 661 14.02 26.10 -18.23
C MET A 661 12.97 25.05 -17.84
N LEU A 662 13.08 24.47 -16.64
CA LEU A 662 12.14 23.45 -16.16
C LEU A 662 10.69 23.95 -16.16
N LYS A 663 9.78 23.06 -16.56
CA LYS A 663 8.33 23.25 -16.58
C LYS A 663 7.62 22.02 -16.02
N TRP A 664 6.31 22.11 -15.83
CA TRP A 664 5.47 21.02 -15.37
C TRP A 664 5.52 19.81 -16.32
N GLU A 665 5.61 18.61 -15.76
CA GLU A 665 5.21 17.38 -16.46
C GLU A 665 3.66 17.34 -16.47
N THR A 666 3.06 16.97 -17.60
CA THR A 666 1.60 16.93 -17.74
C THR A 666 1.14 15.52 -18.09
N VAL A 667 0.25 14.95 -17.26
CA VAL A 667 -0.40 13.68 -17.52
C VAL A 667 -1.82 13.95 -18.04
N GLU A 668 -2.09 13.46 -19.24
CA GLU A 668 -3.41 13.47 -19.86
C GLU A 668 -4.04 12.09 -19.71
N ASP A 669 -5.32 12.05 -19.32
CA ASP A 669 -6.05 10.81 -19.04
C ASP A 669 -7.44 10.87 -19.67
N TRP A 670 -7.89 9.74 -20.21
CA TRP A 670 -9.28 9.53 -20.59
C TRP A 670 -9.76 8.16 -20.13
N ASN A 671 -11.05 8.09 -19.80
CA ASN A 671 -11.72 6.89 -19.31
C ASN A 671 -13.12 6.77 -19.91
N ILE A 672 -13.52 5.55 -20.26
CA ILE A 672 -14.90 5.19 -20.59
C ILE A 672 -15.27 4.00 -19.70
N GLY A 673 -16.43 4.09 -19.04
CA GLY A 673 -16.90 3.04 -18.14
C GLY A 673 -18.39 2.79 -18.24
N VAL A 674 -18.79 1.58 -17.86
CA VAL A 674 -20.18 1.14 -17.78
C VAL A 674 -20.41 0.54 -16.39
N ASP A 675 -21.41 1.05 -15.69
CA ASP A 675 -21.86 0.53 -14.41
C ASP A 675 -23.26 -0.09 -14.60
N MET A 676 -23.43 -1.34 -14.21
CA MET A 676 -24.66 -2.11 -14.37
C MET A 676 -25.03 -2.79 -13.06
N SER A 677 -26.32 -2.78 -12.73
CA SER A 677 -26.89 -3.63 -11.69
C SER A 677 -28.00 -4.47 -12.33
N LEU A 678 -27.89 -5.78 -12.19
CA LEU A 678 -28.69 -6.79 -12.88
C LEU A 678 -29.44 -7.65 -11.85
N LEU A 679 -30.52 -8.30 -12.29
CA LEU A 679 -31.26 -9.28 -11.48
C LEU A 679 -31.70 -8.69 -10.14
N ASN A 680 -32.49 -7.61 -10.16
CA ASN A 680 -32.93 -6.92 -8.93
C ASN A 680 -31.76 -6.48 -8.01
N ALA A 681 -30.68 -5.98 -8.63
CA ALA A 681 -29.45 -5.55 -7.97
C ALA A 681 -28.69 -6.64 -7.18
N HIS A 682 -28.93 -7.92 -7.47
CA HIS A 682 -28.11 -9.02 -6.95
C HIS A 682 -26.71 -9.04 -7.57
N MET A 683 -26.57 -8.63 -8.83
CA MET A 683 -25.29 -8.62 -9.53
C MET A 683 -24.90 -7.21 -9.98
N ASP A 684 -23.83 -6.68 -9.40
CA ASP A 684 -23.19 -5.44 -9.83
C ASP A 684 -22.02 -5.75 -10.76
N VAL A 685 -22.00 -5.07 -11.91
CA VAL A 685 -20.93 -5.15 -12.90
C VAL A 685 -20.38 -3.75 -13.15
N THR A 686 -19.06 -3.59 -13.08
CA THR A 686 -18.37 -2.36 -13.43
C THR A 686 -17.27 -2.67 -14.42
N PHE A 687 -17.30 -2.03 -15.58
CA PHE A 687 -16.25 -2.16 -16.58
C PHE A 687 -15.69 -0.79 -16.92
N ASP A 688 -14.37 -0.66 -16.95
CA ASP A 688 -13.66 0.56 -17.31
C ASP A 688 -12.56 0.26 -18.33
N ILE A 689 -12.41 1.12 -19.34
CA ILE A 689 -11.25 1.17 -20.23
C ILE A 689 -10.64 2.57 -20.17
N TYR A 690 -9.31 2.63 -20.10
CA TYR A 690 -8.62 3.89 -19.85
C TYR A 690 -7.26 3.97 -20.55
N GLN A 691 -6.77 5.20 -20.67
CA GLN A 691 -5.41 5.49 -21.07
C GLN A 691 -4.89 6.75 -20.40
N LYS A 692 -3.74 6.64 -19.75
CA LYS A 692 -2.95 7.75 -19.24
C LYS A 692 -1.72 7.96 -20.10
N LYS A 693 -1.39 9.21 -20.41
CA LYS A 693 -0.20 9.59 -21.18
C LYS A 693 0.50 10.77 -20.52
N SER A 694 1.74 10.58 -20.08
CA SER A 694 2.59 11.66 -19.62
C SER A 694 3.30 12.34 -20.80
N MET A 695 3.41 13.66 -20.72
CA MET A 695 4.10 14.54 -21.65
C MET A 695 5.07 15.42 -20.88
N ASP A 696 6.21 15.75 -21.50
CA ASP A 696 7.25 16.59 -20.89
C ASP A 696 7.75 16.02 -19.55
N MET A 697 7.95 14.71 -19.49
CA MET A 697 8.35 14.02 -18.26
C MET A 697 9.59 14.66 -17.62
N LEU A 698 9.57 14.80 -16.30
CA LEU A 698 10.72 15.27 -15.56
C LEU A 698 11.71 14.11 -15.43
N TYR A 699 12.95 14.26 -15.88
CA TYR A 699 13.94 13.18 -15.84
C TYR A 699 15.34 13.72 -15.55
N LYS A 700 16.10 13.01 -14.71
CA LYS A 700 17.54 13.27 -14.52
C LYS A 700 18.31 12.64 -15.66
N LYS A 701 18.75 13.48 -16.59
CA LYS A 701 19.52 13.07 -17.76
C LYS A 701 21.01 13.26 -17.50
N GLN A 702 21.83 12.29 -17.90
CA GLN A 702 23.28 12.44 -17.92
C GLN A 702 23.67 13.59 -18.86
N ASN A 703 24.41 14.57 -18.35
CA ASN A 703 24.93 15.68 -19.15
C ASN A 703 26.12 15.21 -20.00
N ILE A 704 26.43 15.97 -21.05
CA ILE A 704 27.60 15.74 -21.88
C ILE A 704 28.90 15.93 -21.08
N TYR A 705 29.74 14.90 -21.05
CA TYR A 705 31.02 14.90 -20.32
C TYR A 705 31.97 16.02 -20.75
N ALA A 706 31.85 16.51 -21.99
CA ALA A 706 32.65 17.62 -22.53
C ALA A 706 32.50 18.94 -21.73
N VAL A 707 31.46 19.08 -20.90
CA VAL A 707 31.25 20.26 -20.04
C VAL A 707 32.18 20.25 -18.82
N GLY A 708 32.93 19.16 -18.60
CA GLY A 708 33.95 19.07 -17.55
C GLY A 708 33.40 18.71 -16.17
N TYR A 709 32.15 18.28 -16.09
CA TYR A 709 31.57 17.73 -14.87
C TYR A 709 31.92 16.23 -14.74
N PRO A 710 32.38 15.77 -13.58
CA PRO A 710 32.55 14.34 -13.29
C PRO A 710 31.26 13.52 -13.44
N ASP A 711 31.37 12.23 -13.75
CA ASP A 711 30.20 11.32 -13.91
C ASP A 711 29.21 11.38 -12.75
N TRP A 712 29.72 11.44 -11.52
CA TRP A 712 28.92 11.38 -10.29
C TRP A 712 28.08 12.65 -10.00
N ASN A 713 28.35 13.79 -10.65
CA ASN A 713 27.56 15.03 -10.51
C ASN A 713 27.04 15.61 -11.83
N SER A 714 27.15 14.84 -12.92
CA SER A 714 26.79 15.30 -14.27
C SER A 714 25.32 15.13 -14.63
N GLN A 715 24.45 14.69 -13.72
CA GLN A 715 23.02 14.55 -14.05
C GLN A 715 22.26 15.86 -13.90
N ILE A 716 21.43 16.19 -14.88
CA ILE A 716 20.63 17.42 -14.93
C ILE A 716 19.15 17.09 -15.13
N TRP A 717 18.29 17.76 -14.38
CA TRP A 717 16.84 17.67 -14.59
C TRP A 717 16.43 18.30 -15.92
N MET A 718 15.67 17.57 -16.73
CA MET A 718 15.10 18.06 -17.99
C MET A 718 13.66 17.60 -18.17
N ASN A 719 12.88 18.37 -18.93
CA ASN A 719 11.58 17.94 -19.44
C ASN A 719 11.80 17.15 -20.75
N ILE A 720 11.87 15.83 -20.66
CA ILE A 720 12.13 14.95 -21.78
C ILE A 720 11.38 13.63 -21.62
N GLY A 721 10.89 13.10 -22.74
CA GLY A 721 10.22 11.82 -22.76
C GLY A 721 8.69 11.91 -22.60
N SER A 722 8.07 10.76 -22.83
CA SER A 722 6.63 10.51 -22.75
C SER A 722 6.41 9.03 -22.45
N MET A 723 5.55 8.75 -21.48
CA MET A 723 5.12 7.40 -21.11
C MET A 723 3.61 7.26 -21.27
N LYS A 724 3.16 6.03 -21.46
CA LYS A 724 1.76 5.68 -21.61
C LYS A 724 1.43 4.44 -20.79
N ALA A 725 0.33 4.50 -20.05
CA ALA A 725 -0.31 3.35 -19.43
C ALA A 725 -1.71 3.19 -20.05
N SER A 726 -2.07 1.98 -20.48
CA SER A 726 -3.41 1.68 -21.00
C SER A 726 -3.88 0.33 -20.52
N GLY A 727 -5.16 0.21 -20.21
CA GLY A 727 -5.69 -0.99 -19.58
C GLY A 727 -7.20 -1.04 -19.52
N TRP A 728 -7.69 -2.14 -18.95
CA TRP A 728 -9.10 -2.35 -18.66
C TRP A 728 -9.27 -2.92 -17.24
N GLU A 729 -10.44 -2.70 -16.67
CA GLU A 729 -10.84 -3.14 -15.33
C GLU A 729 -12.25 -3.74 -15.42
N LEU A 730 -12.47 -4.88 -14.76
CA LEU A 730 -13.78 -5.52 -14.62
C LEU A 730 -14.02 -5.90 -13.17
N GLY A 731 -15.10 -5.41 -12.58
CA GLY A 731 -15.60 -5.80 -11.27
C GLY A 731 -16.93 -6.51 -11.42
N LEU A 732 -17.06 -7.66 -10.78
CA LEU A 732 -18.29 -8.44 -10.67
C LEU A 732 -18.55 -8.67 -9.19
N ASN A 733 -19.68 -8.21 -8.67
CA ASN A 733 -20.06 -8.46 -7.29
C ASN A 733 -21.46 -9.06 -7.25
N TRP A 734 -21.56 -10.25 -6.67
CA TRP A 734 -22.82 -10.92 -6.38
C TRP A 734 -23.14 -10.76 -4.90
N ASN A 735 -24.34 -10.31 -4.57
CA ASN A 735 -24.85 -10.20 -3.21
C ASN A 735 -26.23 -10.84 -3.14
N ASP A 736 -26.43 -11.76 -2.21
CA ASP A 736 -27.72 -12.44 -2.08
C ASP A 736 -27.96 -12.91 -0.64
N LYS A 737 -29.23 -13.15 -0.32
CA LYS A 737 -29.69 -13.61 0.98
C LYS A 737 -30.75 -14.69 0.80
N VAL A 738 -30.43 -15.89 1.24
CA VAL A 738 -31.34 -17.04 1.24
C VAL A 738 -31.63 -17.41 2.69
N SER A 739 -32.85 -17.12 3.16
CA SER A 739 -33.26 -17.35 4.55
C SER A 739 -32.30 -16.68 5.55
N ASP A 740 -31.68 -17.45 6.44
CA ASP A 740 -30.73 -16.99 7.47
C ASP A 740 -29.30 -16.81 6.95
N ILE A 741 -29.03 -17.13 5.67
CA ILE A 741 -27.70 -17.05 5.06
C ILE A 741 -27.65 -15.80 4.17
N SER A 742 -26.74 -14.88 4.46
CA SER A 742 -26.34 -13.84 3.51
C SER A 742 -24.93 -14.10 3.01
N TYR A 743 -24.70 -13.91 1.72
CA TYR A 743 -23.40 -14.15 1.12
C TYR A 743 -23.09 -13.12 0.04
N ASN A 744 -21.80 -12.85 -0.12
CA ASN A 744 -21.29 -12.00 -1.17
C ASN A 744 -20.07 -12.65 -1.83
N VAL A 745 -19.99 -12.55 -3.15
CA VAL A 745 -18.87 -13.04 -3.95
C VAL A 745 -18.44 -11.94 -4.90
N GLY A 746 -17.20 -11.48 -4.77
CA GLY A 746 -16.62 -10.42 -5.58
C GLY A 746 -15.44 -10.92 -6.40
N VAL A 747 -15.42 -10.59 -7.68
CA VAL A 747 -14.30 -10.82 -8.60
C VAL A 747 -13.86 -9.47 -9.17
N ASN A 748 -12.57 -9.20 -9.05
CA ASN A 748 -11.90 -8.00 -9.47
C ASN A 748 -10.81 -8.38 -10.46
N LEU A 749 -10.89 -7.92 -11.70
CA LEU A 749 -9.93 -8.19 -12.77
C LEU A 749 -9.37 -6.87 -13.30
N SER A 750 -8.07 -6.80 -13.50
CA SER A 750 -7.44 -5.65 -14.17
C SER A 750 -6.21 -6.06 -14.96
N ALA A 751 -6.03 -5.43 -16.11
CA ALA A 751 -4.85 -5.58 -16.96
C ALA A 751 -4.34 -4.19 -17.36
N VAL A 752 -3.03 -3.98 -17.27
CA VAL A 752 -2.39 -2.70 -17.62
C VAL A 752 -1.09 -2.92 -18.37
N LYS A 753 -0.89 -2.17 -19.44
CA LYS A 753 0.36 -2.17 -20.21
C LYS A 753 1.05 -0.82 -20.09
N ASN A 754 2.32 -0.86 -19.70
CA ASN A 754 3.17 0.32 -19.51
C ASN A 754 4.18 0.43 -20.66
N LYS A 755 4.19 1.57 -21.35
CA LYS A 755 5.03 1.81 -22.53
C LYS A 755 5.79 3.13 -22.43
N ALA A 756 7.10 3.10 -22.68
CA ALA A 756 7.89 4.28 -22.92
C ALA A 756 7.72 4.72 -24.38
N ILE A 757 6.94 5.77 -24.65
CA ILE A 757 6.82 6.29 -26.02
C ILE A 757 8.15 6.91 -26.44
N LYS A 758 8.75 7.69 -25.54
CA LYS A 758 10.08 8.26 -25.66
C LYS A 758 10.66 8.36 -24.25
N PHE A 759 11.88 7.91 -24.02
CA PHE A 759 12.51 7.86 -22.70
C PHE A 759 13.49 9.03 -22.55
N SER A 760 14.77 8.81 -22.86
CA SER A 760 15.83 9.82 -22.76
C SER A 760 16.13 10.52 -24.10
N GLY A 761 15.78 9.87 -25.23
CA GLY A 761 16.19 10.29 -26.58
C GLY A 761 17.66 10.06 -26.93
N ASP A 762 18.48 9.55 -26.01
CA ASP A 762 19.93 9.34 -26.17
C ASP A 762 20.33 7.85 -26.21
N GLY A 763 19.34 6.95 -26.22
CA GLY A 763 19.55 5.50 -26.20
C GLY A 763 18.86 4.81 -25.02
N ALA A 764 19.06 3.50 -24.92
CA ALA A 764 18.45 2.69 -23.89
C ALA A 764 19.07 2.98 -22.50
N VAL A 765 18.22 2.93 -21.47
CA VAL A 765 18.63 3.04 -20.07
C VAL A 765 18.71 1.64 -19.47
N LEU A 766 19.92 1.26 -19.06
CA LEU A 766 20.24 -0.07 -18.54
C LEU A 766 20.24 -0.04 -17.00
N THR A 767 19.51 -0.97 -16.37
CA THR A 767 19.31 -1.03 -14.91
C THR A 767 19.40 -2.48 -14.40
N GLY A 768 19.36 -2.68 -13.08
CA GLY A 768 19.40 -4.00 -12.46
C GLY A 768 20.75 -4.69 -12.60
N GLU A 769 21.71 -4.36 -11.75
CA GLU A 769 23.07 -4.90 -11.85
C GLU A 769 23.17 -6.40 -11.52
N PHE A 770 23.96 -7.12 -12.32
CA PHE A 770 24.31 -8.51 -12.10
C PHE A 770 25.68 -8.82 -12.73
N ASN A 771 26.70 -9.06 -11.89
CA ASN A 771 28.05 -9.44 -12.32
C ASN A 771 28.63 -8.56 -13.45
N GLN A 772 28.66 -7.24 -13.25
CA GLN A 772 29.13 -6.23 -14.22
C GLN A 772 28.25 -6.02 -15.46
N ASP A 773 27.17 -6.79 -15.60
CA ASP A 773 26.16 -6.63 -16.65
C ASP A 773 24.85 -6.04 -16.09
N LYS A 774 23.90 -5.70 -16.97
CA LYS A 774 22.59 -5.11 -16.62
C LYS A 774 21.46 -6.05 -17.06
N ILE A 775 20.58 -6.39 -16.11
CA ILE A 775 19.44 -7.30 -16.31
C ILE A 775 18.35 -6.63 -17.14
N ILE A 776 18.17 -5.32 -17.01
CA ILE A 776 17.04 -4.59 -17.56
C ILE A 776 17.50 -3.59 -18.61
N ARG A 777 16.73 -3.50 -19.69
CA ARG A 777 16.87 -2.49 -20.74
C ARG A 777 15.56 -1.73 -20.92
N ASN A 778 15.60 -0.40 -20.78
CA ASN A 778 14.46 0.48 -21.02
C ASN A 778 14.75 1.32 -22.27
N GLU A 779 13.92 1.23 -23.32
CA GLU A 779 14.16 1.95 -24.58
C GLU A 779 12.91 2.58 -25.20
N ASP A 780 13.14 3.53 -26.10
CA ASP A 780 12.09 4.25 -26.83
C ASP A 780 11.21 3.27 -27.61
N GLY A 781 9.90 3.35 -27.43
CA GLY A 781 8.93 2.50 -28.09
C GLY A 781 8.76 1.11 -27.44
N GLY A 782 9.51 0.78 -26.39
CA GLY A 782 9.42 -0.46 -25.62
C GLY A 782 8.51 -0.38 -24.40
N GLU A 783 8.22 -1.55 -23.80
CA GLU A 783 7.66 -1.62 -22.44
C GLU A 783 8.79 -1.41 -21.42
N ILE A 784 8.43 -1.02 -20.20
CA ILE A 784 9.39 -0.68 -19.15
C ILE A 784 9.79 -1.90 -18.32
N SER A 785 10.99 -1.84 -17.72
CA SER A 785 11.54 -2.83 -16.80
C SER A 785 11.71 -4.24 -17.37
N ARG A 786 11.70 -4.41 -18.70
CA ARG A 786 11.86 -5.73 -19.33
C ARG A 786 13.27 -6.29 -19.16
N PHE A 787 13.37 -7.60 -18.97
CA PHE A 787 14.66 -8.30 -18.87
C PHE A 787 15.28 -8.46 -20.25
N TYR A 788 16.57 -8.15 -20.36
CA TYR A 788 17.35 -8.21 -21.60
C TYR A 788 18.63 -9.01 -21.37
N GLY A 789 18.79 -10.11 -22.09
CA GLY A 789 19.91 -11.04 -21.87
C GLY A 789 19.97 -12.16 -22.88
N TYR A 790 20.86 -13.12 -22.64
CA TYR A 790 21.10 -14.26 -23.52
C TYR A 790 20.03 -15.34 -23.37
N ILE A 791 19.71 -16.07 -24.44
CA ILE A 791 18.78 -17.21 -24.39
C ILE A 791 19.56 -18.49 -24.03
N ALA A 792 19.27 -19.06 -22.86
CA ALA A 792 19.71 -20.39 -22.47
C ALA A 792 18.84 -21.46 -23.15
N ASP A 793 19.46 -22.30 -23.98
CA ASP A 793 18.84 -23.35 -24.79
C ASP A 793 19.16 -24.75 -24.24
N GLY A 794 18.95 -24.93 -22.94
CA GLY A 794 19.28 -26.17 -22.24
C GLY A 794 20.78 -26.36 -21.97
N LEU A 795 21.15 -27.58 -21.58
CA LEU A 795 22.52 -27.96 -21.24
C LEU A 795 23.11 -28.86 -22.33
N PHE A 796 24.41 -28.74 -22.59
CA PHE A 796 25.13 -29.67 -23.45
C PHE A 796 25.16 -31.06 -22.82
N GLN A 797 24.57 -32.07 -23.45
CA GLN A 797 24.53 -33.43 -22.88
C GLN A 797 25.84 -34.19 -23.08
N ASN A 798 26.58 -33.89 -24.14
CA ASN A 798 27.81 -34.59 -24.48
C ASN A 798 28.75 -33.71 -25.32
N GLN A 799 29.98 -34.18 -25.53
CA GLN A 799 30.99 -33.45 -26.29
C GLN A 799 30.60 -33.26 -27.77
N ARG A 800 29.76 -34.15 -28.32
CA ARG A 800 29.28 -34.01 -29.70
C ARG A 800 28.38 -32.79 -29.85
N GLU A 801 27.50 -32.53 -28.88
CA GLU A 801 26.66 -31.32 -28.88
C GLU A 801 27.49 -30.05 -28.75
N VAL A 802 28.53 -30.06 -27.90
CA VAL A 802 29.48 -28.94 -27.79
C VAL A 802 30.15 -28.68 -29.14
N ASN A 803 30.71 -29.72 -29.77
CA ASN A 803 31.42 -29.58 -31.04
C ASN A 803 30.49 -29.26 -32.23
N ALA A 804 29.20 -29.58 -32.12
CA ALA A 804 28.19 -29.27 -33.14
C ALA A 804 27.60 -27.86 -32.98
N HIS A 805 27.89 -27.18 -31.86
CA HIS A 805 27.44 -25.82 -31.61
C HIS A 805 28.41 -24.82 -32.25
N THR A 806 28.28 -24.70 -33.57
CA THR A 806 29.11 -23.86 -34.42
C THR A 806 28.30 -22.81 -35.18
N ASP A 807 28.99 -21.80 -35.69
CA ASP A 807 28.46 -20.89 -36.71
C ASP A 807 28.24 -21.58 -38.07
N GLU A 808 27.85 -20.80 -39.08
CA GLU A 808 27.68 -21.26 -40.47
C GLU A 808 28.98 -21.70 -41.16
N HIS A 809 30.15 -21.41 -40.56
CA HIS A 809 31.48 -21.75 -41.06
C HIS A 809 32.14 -22.90 -40.29
N GLY A 810 31.49 -23.45 -39.27
CA GLY A 810 32.01 -24.54 -38.43
C GLY A 810 32.90 -24.08 -37.26
N THR A 811 32.93 -22.79 -36.94
CA THR A 811 33.63 -22.24 -35.78
C THR A 811 32.81 -22.46 -34.51
N ILE A 812 33.42 -23.00 -33.45
CA ILE A 812 32.74 -23.24 -32.17
C ILE A 812 32.39 -21.90 -31.51
N ILE A 813 31.12 -21.72 -31.15
CA ILE A 813 30.57 -20.48 -30.57
C ILE A 813 30.99 -20.32 -29.09
N GLN A 814 30.95 -21.42 -28.32
CA GLN A 814 31.30 -21.47 -26.91
C GLN A 814 32.57 -22.31 -26.69
N GLU A 815 33.74 -21.75 -26.99
CA GLU A 815 35.02 -22.47 -26.99
C GLU A 815 35.39 -23.14 -25.65
N HIS A 816 34.88 -22.61 -24.53
CA HIS A 816 35.14 -23.13 -23.18
C HIS A 816 34.03 -24.03 -22.63
N ALA A 817 32.97 -24.30 -23.41
CA ALA A 817 31.87 -25.14 -22.97
C ALA A 817 32.32 -26.61 -22.82
N LYS A 818 31.86 -27.24 -21.73
CA LYS A 818 31.97 -28.66 -21.45
C LYS A 818 30.57 -29.28 -21.33
N PRO A 819 30.44 -30.61 -21.43
CA PRO A 819 29.17 -31.29 -21.10
C PRO A 819 28.65 -30.87 -19.72
N GLY A 820 27.37 -30.52 -19.67
CA GLY A 820 26.66 -29.98 -18.51
C GLY A 820 26.67 -28.45 -18.40
N ASP A 821 27.41 -27.74 -19.24
CA ASP A 821 27.32 -26.27 -19.33
C ASP A 821 26.08 -25.82 -20.12
N ILE A 822 25.62 -24.59 -19.88
CA ILE A 822 24.50 -23.97 -20.59
C ILE A 822 24.90 -23.71 -22.05
N ARG A 823 24.02 -24.13 -22.97
CA ARG A 823 24.08 -23.73 -24.38
C ARG A 823 23.39 -22.37 -24.55
N PHE A 824 24.07 -21.38 -25.11
CA PHE A 824 23.51 -20.08 -25.42
C PHE A 824 23.27 -19.95 -26.92
N LYS A 825 22.16 -19.32 -27.33
CA LYS A 825 21.89 -19.10 -28.76
C LYS A 825 22.74 -17.94 -29.30
N ASP A 826 23.45 -18.21 -30.38
CA ASP A 826 23.94 -17.19 -31.31
C ASP A 826 22.76 -16.74 -32.18
N LEU A 827 22.33 -15.49 -32.02
CA LEU A 827 21.13 -14.95 -32.67
C LEU A 827 21.43 -14.30 -34.02
N ASN A 828 22.67 -13.82 -34.24
CA ASN A 828 23.06 -13.16 -35.47
C ASN A 828 23.92 -14.05 -36.39
N HIS A 829 24.21 -15.27 -35.96
CA HIS A 829 24.95 -16.31 -36.69
C HIS A 829 26.37 -15.89 -37.09
N ASP A 830 27.01 -15.02 -36.28
CA ASP A 830 28.38 -14.55 -36.54
C ASP A 830 29.47 -15.35 -35.81
N GLY A 831 29.07 -16.36 -35.03
CA GLY A 831 29.97 -17.24 -34.31
C GLY A 831 30.53 -16.66 -33.01
N VAL A 832 30.11 -15.47 -32.60
CA VAL A 832 30.67 -14.76 -31.44
C VAL A 832 29.56 -14.34 -30.48
N LEU A 833 29.46 -15.01 -29.32
CA LEU A 833 28.51 -14.60 -28.28
C LEU A 833 28.89 -13.23 -27.67
N ASN A 834 28.11 -12.21 -28.01
CA ASN A 834 28.29 -10.83 -27.54
C ASN A 834 26.94 -10.10 -27.33
N GLU A 835 26.98 -8.79 -27.11
CA GLU A 835 25.77 -7.96 -26.89
C GLU A 835 24.72 -8.05 -28.02
N LYS A 836 25.11 -8.46 -29.24
CA LYS A 836 24.20 -8.67 -30.38
C LYS A 836 23.34 -9.94 -30.23
N ASP A 837 23.68 -10.83 -29.30
CA ASP A 837 22.94 -12.06 -29.02
C ASP A 837 21.96 -11.93 -27.84
N LYS A 838 21.90 -10.74 -27.24
CA LYS A 838 20.90 -10.45 -26.22
C LYS A 838 19.56 -10.12 -26.86
N THR A 839 18.50 -10.55 -26.22
CA THR A 839 17.12 -10.20 -26.58
C THR A 839 16.27 -10.03 -25.34
N TRP A 840 15.00 -9.69 -25.52
CA TRP A 840 14.03 -9.65 -24.44
C TRP A 840 13.72 -11.07 -23.94
N ILE A 841 14.03 -11.33 -22.67
CA ILE A 841 13.91 -12.65 -22.05
C ILE A 841 12.81 -12.73 -20.98
N GLY A 842 12.18 -11.61 -20.61
CA GLY A 842 11.03 -11.61 -19.70
C GLY A 842 10.44 -10.21 -19.43
N ASN A 843 9.26 -10.18 -18.81
CA ASN A 843 8.54 -8.96 -18.43
C ASN A 843 8.05 -9.05 -16.98
N PRO A 844 8.47 -8.15 -16.07
CA PRO A 844 8.07 -8.23 -14.67
C PRO A 844 6.65 -7.75 -14.39
N TYR A 845 6.00 -7.03 -15.31
CA TYR A 845 4.64 -6.56 -15.10
C TYR A 845 3.60 -7.62 -15.48
N PRO A 846 2.59 -7.88 -14.64
CA PRO A 846 1.61 -8.92 -14.92
C PRO A 846 0.65 -8.53 -16.04
N ASP A 847 0.29 -9.52 -16.87
CA ASP A 847 -0.74 -9.38 -17.90
C ASP A 847 -2.14 -9.29 -17.30
N LEU A 848 -2.36 -9.97 -16.17
CA LEU A 848 -3.64 -9.99 -15.46
C LEU A 848 -3.44 -10.00 -13.94
N MET A 849 -4.22 -9.16 -13.26
CA MET A 849 -4.36 -9.17 -11.81
C MET A 849 -5.78 -9.60 -11.44
N LEU A 850 -5.89 -10.45 -10.41
CA LEU A 850 -7.13 -11.00 -9.88
C LEU A 850 -7.26 -10.69 -8.39
N GLY A 851 -8.40 -10.14 -8.00
CA GLY A 851 -8.89 -10.16 -6.63
C GLY A 851 -10.16 -11.01 -6.54
N PHE A 852 -10.23 -11.93 -5.60
CA PHE A 852 -11.42 -12.75 -5.36
C PHE A 852 -11.78 -12.70 -3.88
N ASN A 853 -12.99 -12.26 -3.58
CA ASN A 853 -13.46 -12.01 -2.23
C ASN A 853 -14.76 -12.79 -1.98
N VAL A 854 -14.85 -13.46 -0.84
CA VAL A 854 -16.02 -14.23 -0.42
C VAL A 854 -16.38 -13.82 1.00
N GLY A 855 -17.64 -13.48 1.23
CA GLY A 855 -18.19 -13.32 2.56
C GLY A 855 -19.46 -14.14 2.71
N LEU A 856 -19.63 -14.73 3.88
CA LEU A 856 -20.81 -15.48 4.27
C LEU A 856 -21.16 -15.11 5.70
N ASN A 857 -22.44 -14.90 5.98
CA ASN A 857 -22.97 -14.72 7.31
C ASN A 857 -24.11 -15.72 7.49
N TYR A 858 -24.07 -16.46 8.59
CA TYR A 858 -25.12 -17.37 8.99
C TYR A 858 -25.41 -17.15 10.48
N LYS A 859 -26.55 -16.52 10.76
CA LYS A 859 -26.94 -16.11 12.12
C LYS A 859 -25.82 -15.31 12.81
N ASN A 860 -25.19 -15.90 13.81
CA ASN A 860 -24.15 -15.31 14.65
C ASN A 860 -22.73 -15.65 14.19
N ILE A 861 -22.58 -16.41 13.10
CA ILE A 861 -21.28 -16.80 12.53
C ILE A 861 -21.05 -15.99 11.26
N ASP A 862 -19.87 -15.40 11.14
CA ASP A 862 -19.39 -14.76 9.91
C ASP A 862 -18.12 -15.45 9.40
N PHE A 863 -18.00 -15.55 8.08
CA PHE A 863 -16.85 -16.08 7.37
C PHE A 863 -16.43 -15.09 6.29
N ARG A 864 -15.13 -14.88 6.16
CA ARG A 864 -14.52 -14.01 5.13
C ARG A 864 -13.29 -14.69 4.55
N ALA A 865 -13.15 -14.64 3.23
CA ALA A 865 -11.96 -15.12 2.54
C ALA A 865 -11.59 -14.18 1.38
N ASN A 866 -10.33 -13.76 1.33
CA ASN A 866 -9.81 -12.87 0.29
C ASN A 866 -8.59 -13.52 -0.37
N PHE A 867 -8.58 -13.51 -1.70
CA PHE A 867 -7.52 -14.06 -2.53
C PHE A 867 -7.03 -12.99 -3.51
N TYR A 868 -5.73 -12.98 -3.75
CA TYR A 868 -5.09 -12.08 -4.70
C TYR A 868 -4.11 -12.88 -5.57
N GLY A 869 -4.06 -12.58 -6.86
CA GLY A 869 -3.12 -13.21 -7.78
C GLY A 869 -2.67 -12.31 -8.92
N THR A 870 -1.48 -12.60 -9.43
CA THR A 870 -0.91 -11.98 -10.64
C THR A 870 -0.52 -13.09 -11.61
N PHE A 871 -0.75 -12.86 -12.91
CA PHE A 871 -0.52 -13.86 -13.95
C PHE A 871 0.21 -13.25 -15.14
N GLY A 872 1.16 -14.01 -15.71
CA GLY A 872 1.93 -13.64 -16.90
C GLY A 872 3.14 -12.75 -16.63
N ASN A 873 3.47 -12.45 -15.37
CA ASN A 873 4.69 -11.75 -15.00
C ASN A 873 5.86 -12.72 -14.83
N ASP A 874 7.06 -12.27 -15.20
CA ASP A 874 8.32 -13.00 -15.01
C ASP A 874 9.13 -12.44 -13.84
N ILE A 875 9.97 -13.27 -13.24
CA ILE A 875 10.91 -12.87 -12.17
C ILE A 875 12.32 -13.29 -12.57
N PHE A 876 13.28 -12.38 -12.44
CA PHE A 876 14.70 -12.71 -12.53
C PHE A 876 15.20 -13.18 -11.15
N ASN A 877 15.29 -14.49 -10.97
CA ASN A 877 15.61 -15.12 -9.70
C ASN A 877 17.12 -15.30 -9.47
N LYS A 878 17.78 -14.35 -8.81
CA LYS A 878 19.22 -14.48 -8.50
C LYS A 878 19.52 -15.66 -7.56
N SER A 879 18.54 -16.14 -6.79
CA SER A 879 18.74 -17.24 -5.83
C SER A 879 19.03 -18.58 -6.52
N LYS A 880 18.70 -18.76 -7.81
CA LYS A 880 19.14 -19.94 -8.59
C LYS A 880 20.65 -20.11 -8.61
N GLY A 881 21.41 -19.01 -8.45
CA GLY A 881 22.87 -19.06 -8.32
C GLY A 881 23.37 -19.88 -7.13
N LEU A 882 22.56 -20.06 -6.08
CA LEU A 882 22.92 -20.87 -4.91
C LEU A 882 23.10 -22.36 -5.26
N TYR A 883 22.45 -22.89 -6.31
CA TYR A 883 22.72 -24.26 -6.74
C TYR A 883 24.16 -24.47 -7.23
N GLY A 884 24.80 -23.43 -7.77
CA GLY A 884 26.18 -23.49 -8.25
C GLY A 884 27.23 -23.42 -7.13
N GLY A 885 26.83 -23.04 -5.90
CA GLY A 885 27.75 -22.82 -4.79
C GLY A 885 28.80 -21.73 -5.06
N THR A 886 28.49 -20.77 -5.94
CA THR A 886 29.43 -19.74 -6.42
C THR A 886 30.13 -19.03 -5.26
N GLY A 887 31.46 -18.84 -5.37
CA GLY A 887 32.27 -18.27 -4.29
C GLY A 887 32.37 -19.12 -3.01
N GLY A 888 31.89 -20.37 -3.04
CA GLY A 888 31.86 -21.26 -1.88
C GLY A 888 30.60 -21.09 -1.02
N SER A 889 29.57 -20.37 -1.50
CA SER A 889 28.30 -20.24 -0.79
C SER A 889 27.69 -21.61 -0.49
N ASN A 890 26.92 -21.71 0.58
CA ASN A 890 26.06 -22.87 0.79
C ASN A 890 25.01 -22.96 -0.35
N VAL A 891 24.45 -24.16 -0.51
CA VAL A 891 23.55 -24.52 -1.60
C VAL A 891 22.22 -25.03 -1.04
N TYR A 892 21.20 -25.17 -1.88
CA TYR A 892 19.94 -25.79 -1.46
C TYR A 892 20.14 -27.28 -1.14
N ALA A 893 19.38 -27.80 -0.18
CA ALA A 893 19.39 -29.23 0.09
C ALA A 893 18.93 -30.02 -1.15
N GLY A 894 19.60 -31.13 -1.45
CA GLY A 894 19.35 -31.95 -2.63
C GLY A 894 19.94 -31.41 -3.93
N THR A 895 20.87 -30.43 -3.88
CA THR A 895 21.53 -29.85 -5.05
C THR A 895 22.16 -30.92 -5.94
N LEU A 896 22.83 -31.93 -5.37
CA LEU A 896 23.46 -33.00 -6.15
C LEU A 896 22.48 -33.82 -7.00
N SER A 897 21.20 -33.87 -6.61
CA SER A 897 20.17 -34.56 -7.38
C SER A 897 19.62 -33.75 -8.55
N LYS A 898 19.77 -32.42 -8.51
CA LYS A 898 19.24 -31.48 -9.51
C LYS A 898 20.28 -31.01 -10.52
N VAL A 899 21.57 -31.04 -10.15
CA VAL A 899 22.70 -30.70 -11.03
C VAL A 899 22.85 -31.75 -12.13
N TRP A 900 23.30 -31.34 -13.32
CA TRP A 900 23.69 -32.25 -14.39
C TRP A 900 24.72 -33.30 -13.91
N THR A 901 24.37 -34.58 -14.03
CA THR A 901 25.17 -35.72 -13.54
C THR A 901 25.81 -36.56 -14.65
N GLY A 902 25.55 -36.25 -15.92
CA GLY A 902 26.04 -37.02 -17.06
C GLY A 902 25.12 -36.95 -18.27
N GLU A 903 25.59 -37.50 -19.39
CA GLU A 903 24.84 -37.56 -20.65
C GLU A 903 23.48 -38.27 -20.46
N GLY A 904 22.42 -37.66 -20.99
CA GLY A 904 21.05 -38.20 -20.96
C GLY A 904 20.27 -37.86 -19.69
N THR A 905 20.84 -37.06 -18.78
CA THR A 905 20.10 -36.56 -17.61
C THR A 905 19.04 -35.53 -18.02
N SER A 906 17.89 -35.55 -17.34
CA SER A 906 16.82 -34.56 -17.50
C SER A 906 17.01 -33.31 -16.62
N ASN A 907 18.13 -33.24 -15.90
CA ASN A 907 18.45 -32.16 -14.97
C ASN A 907 18.71 -30.82 -15.69
N ASP A 908 18.21 -29.73 -15.13
CA ASP A 908 18.23 -28.37 -15.70
C ASP A 908 19.22 -27.42 -15.01
N ILE A 909 19.81 -27.84 -13.89
CA ILE A 909 20.87 -27.09 -13.22
C ILE A 909 22.23 -27.44 -13.85
N PRO A 910 23.01 -26.45 -14.29
CA PRO A 910 24.30 -26.66 -14.94
C PRO A 910 25.29 -27.42 -14.05
N ARG A 911 26.30 -28.03 -14.69
CA ARG A 911 27.39 -28.69 -13.98
C ARG A 911 28.01 -27.77 -12.93
N LEU A 912 28.44 -28.38 -11.83
CA LEU A 912 29.17 -27.67 -10.78
C LEU A 912 30.59 -27.34 -11.27
N SER A 913 30.97 -26.06 -11.23
CA SER A 913 32.27 -25.56 -11.65
C SER A 913 32.74 -24.46 -10.70
N VAL A 914 34.06 -24.42 -10.42
CA VAL A 914 34.68 -23.33 -9.65
C VAL A 914 35.15 -22.19 -10.55
N ASN A 915 35.58 -22.50 -11.78
CA ASN A 915 36.05 -21.49 -12.73
C ASN A 915 34.89 -20.83 -13.49
N ASP A 916 33.81 -21.57 -13.76
CA ASP A 916 32.64 -21.16 -14.54
C ASP A 916 33.01 -20.41 -15.84
N MET A 917 33.95 -20.96 -16.62
CA MET A 917 34.46 -20.30 -17.84
C MET A 917 33.37 -20.07 -18.90
N ASN A 918 32.33 -20.91 -18.91
CA ASN A 918 31.16 -20.76 -19.76
C ASN A 918 30.15 -19.72 -19.23
N GLN A 919 30.39 -19.17 -18.04
CA GLN A 919 29.55 -18.16 -17.37
C GLN A 919 28.11 -18.63 -17.10
N ASN A 920 27.94 -19.91 -16.72
CA ASN A 920 26.62 -20.49 -16.46
C ASN A 920 25.89 -19.74 -15.34
N TYR A 921 26.62 -19.29 -14.32
CA TYR A 921 26.06 -18.65 -13.13
C TYR A 921 26.39 -17.15 -13.01
N THR A 922 27.05 -16.58 -14.02
CA THR A 922 27.49 -15.18 -14.00
C THR A 922 26.89 -14.32 -15.11
N ARG A 923 26.43 -14.94 -16.21
CA ARG A 923 25.84 -14.24 -17.35
C ARG A 923 24.34 -13.97 -17.15
N VAL A 924 23.88 -12.77 -17.52
CA VAL A 924 22.45 -12.42 -17.58
C VAL A 924 21.79 -13.25 -18.68
N SER A 925 20.92 -14.19 -18.31
CA SER A 925 20.28 -15.08 -19.28
C SER A 925 18.90 -15.56 -18.83
N SER A 926 18.15 -16.15 -19.76
CA SER A 926 16.84 -16.75 -19.49
C SER A 926 16.90 -17.91 -18.49
N PHE A 927 18.08 -18.44 -18.14
CA PHE A 927 18.25 -19.42 -17.05
C PHE A 927 17.72 -18.90 -15.70
N TYR A 928 17.85 -17.59 -15.47
CA TYR A 928 17.40 -16.92 -14.24
C TYR A 928 15.95 -16.46 -14.29
N VAL A 929 15.30 -16.53 -15.45
CA VAL A 929 13.92 -16.04 -15.61
C VAL A 929 12.95 -17.17 -15.29
N GLU A 930 12.05 -16.93 -14.34
CA GLU A 930 11.00 -17.86 -13.93
C GLU A 930 9.63 -17.20 -14.03
N ASP A 931 8.60 -18.01 -14.27
CA ASP A 931 7.21 -17.56 -14.19
C ASP A 931 6.90 -17.11 -12.76
N GLY A 932 6.59 -15.83 -12.62
CA GLY A 932 6.23 -15.18 -11.36
C GLY A 932 4.73 -15.20 -11.08
N SER A 933 3.94 -15.93 -11.87
CA SER A 933 2.52 -16.08 -11.64
C SER A 933 2.22 -16.73 -10.28
N TYR A 934 1.27 -16.17 -9.55
CA TYR A 934 0.85 -16.73 -8.26
C TYR A 934 -0.58 -16.39 -7.89
N MET A 935 -1.16 -17.19 -6.99
CA MET A 935 -2.39 -16.90 -6.27
C MET A 935 -2.18 -17.12 -4.78
N ARG A 936 -2.54 -16.13 -3.95
CA ARG A 936 -2.32 -16.13 -2.50
C ARG A 936 -3.63 -15.96 -1.75
N CYS A 937 -3.82 -16.76 -0.70
CA CYS A 937 -4.87 -16.53 0.29
C CYS A 937 -4.42 -15.41 1.24
N LYS A 938 -4.93 -14.19 1.02
CA LYS A 938 -4.55 -12.99 1.78
C LYS A 938 -5.22 -12.95 3.15
N LEU A 939 -6.47 -13.40 3.24
CA LEU A 939 -7.20 -13.51 4.49
C LEU A 939 -8.11 -14.73 4.45
N LEU A 940 -8.15 -15.46 5.55
CA LEU A 940 -9.21 -16.40 5.91
C LEU A 940 -9.62 -16.09 7.35
N GLN A 941 -10.88 -15.73 7.58
CA GLN A 941 -11.39 -15.37 8.90
C GLN A 941 -12.71 -16.07 9.18
N ILE A 942 -12.87 -16.51 10.42
CA ILE A 942 -14.15 -16.91 11.00
C ILE A 942 -14.39 -16.08 12.25
N GLY A 943 -15.60 -15.54 12.38
CA GLY A 943 -16.07 -14.79 13.53
C GLY A 943 -17.34 -15.39 14.11
N TYR A 944 -17.50 -15.21 15.43
CA TYR A 944 -18.70 -15.58 16.15
C TYR A 944 -19.11 -14.45 17.11
N THR A 945 -20.29 -13.89 16.86
CA THR A 945 -20.90 -12.87 17.71
C THR A 945 -21.76 -13.54 18.76
N LEU A 946 -21.45 -13.38 20.04
CA LEU A 946 -22.21 -14.01 21.11
C LEU A 946 -23.67 -13.52 21.09
N PRO A 947 -24.66 -14.44 21.17
CA PRO A 947 -26.07 -14.07 21.18
C PRO A 947 -26.52 -13.42 22.50
N TYR A 948 -25.71 -13.55 23.55
CA TYR A 948 -26.00 -13.04 24.89
C TYR A 948 -25.59 -11.56 25.01
N LYS A 949 -26.54 -10.71 25.41
CA LYS A 949 -26.31 -9.30 25.74
C LYS A 949 -26.05 -9.15 27.25
N PHE A 950 -24.91 -8.58 27.64
CA PHE A 950 -24.56 -8.28 29.03
C PHE A 950 -25.28 -7.02 29.57
N GLY A 951 -26.58 -6.90 29.28
CA GLY A 951 -27.35 -5.67 29.49
C GLY A 951 -27.11 -4.62 28.39
N GLY A 952 -28.12 -3.77 28.12
CA GLY A 952 -28.04 -2.75 27.06
C GLY A 952 -27.87 -3.31 25.63
N ASN A 953 -27.26 -2.52 24.76
CA ASN A 953 -26.90 -2.89 23.37
C ASN A 953 -25.44 -3.38 23.27
N THR A 954 -25.05 -4.28 24.17
CA THR A 954 -23.71 -4.90 24.18
C THR A 954 -23.57 -5.98 23.11
N GLU A 955 -22.43 -6.00 22.42
CA GLU A 955 -22.05 -7.02 21.42
C GLU A 955 -20.62 -7.47 21.69
N LEU A 956 -20.40 -8.79 21.81
CA LEU A 956 -19.07 -9.39 21.89
C LEU A 956 -18.88 -10.34 20.71
N ARG A 957 -17.86 -10.09 19.90
CA ARG A 957 -17.45 -10.96 18.79
C ARG A 957 -16.05 -11.50 19.03
N LEU A 958 -15.91 -12.81 18.86
CA LEU A 958 -14.62 -13.50 18.86
C LEU A 958 -14.28 -13.87 17.44
N SER A 959 -13.02 -13.73 17.03
CA SER A 959 -12.59 -14.14 15.70
C SER A 959 -11.25 -14.84 15.70
N PHE A 960 -11.07 -15.72 14.72
CA PHE A 960 -9.78 -16.29 14.35
C PHE A 960 -9.52 -15.97 12.90
N SER A 961 -8.32 -15.49 12.59
CA SER A 961 -7.91 -15.22 11.22
C SER A 961 -6.52 -15.73 10.91
N ALA A 962 -6.33 -16.12 9.65
CA ALA A 962 -5.04 -16.45 9.06
C ALA A 962 -4.81 -15.55 7.84
N GLN A 963 -3.65 -14.90 7.80
CA GLN A 963 -3.23 -14.05 6.68
C GLN A 963 -2.04 -14.68 5.97
N ASN A 964 -1.99 -14.51 4.64
CA ASN A 964 -0.98 -15.14 3.77
C ASN A 964 -0.86 -16.66 3.98
N LEU A 965 -1.98 -17.35 4.29
CA LEU A 965 -1.98 -18.74 4.77
C LEU A 965 -1.26 -19.70 3.81
N PHE A 966 -1.51 -19.56 2.51
CA PHE A 966 -0.82 -20.29 1.45
C PHE A 966 -0.67 -19.44 0.19
N THR A 967 0.32 -19.80 -0.63
CA THR A 967 0.57 -19.25 -1.97
C THR A 967 0.73 -20.41 -2.93
N ILE A 968 0.00 -20.36 -4.04
CA ILE A 968 0.12 -21.29 -5.17
C ILE A 968 0.98 -20.58 -6.22
N THR A 969 2.14 -21.13 -6.54
CA THR A 969 3.08 -20.56 -7.53
C THR A 969 4.00 -21.67 -8.07
N GLY A 970 4.48 -21.50 -9.30
CA GLY A 970 5.56 -22.30 -9.87
C GLY A 970 6.97 -21.73 -9.57
N TYR A 971 7.03 -20.52 -9.01
CA TYR A 971 8.26 -19.82 -8.68
C TYR A 971 9.06 -20.58 -7.60
N SER A 972 10.35 -20.82 -7.84
CA SER A 972 11.21 -21.59 -6.93
C SER A 972 11.81 -20.79 -5.76
N GLY A 973 11.74 -19.46 -5.80
CA GLY A 973 12.22 -18.59 -4.71
C GLY A 973 11.25 -18.50 -3.52
N MET A 974 11.60 -17.66 -2.53
CA MET A 974 10.88 -17.62 -1.25
C MET A 974 9.49 -16.97 -1.32
N ASP A 975 9.34 -15.90 -2.11
CA ASP A 975 8.09 -15.15 -2.23
C ASP A 975 7.99 -14.50 -3.63
N PRO A 976 7.03 -14.90 -4.50
CA PRO A 976 6.87 -14.34 -5.84
C PRO A 976 6.38 -12.88 -5.86
N GLU A 977 5.84 -12.36 -4.74
CA GLU A 977 5.34 -10.98 -4.65
C GLU A 977 6.49 -9.98 -4.41
N ARG A 978 7.50 -10.37 -3.64
CA ARG A 978 8.56 -9.48 -3.16
C ARG A 978 9.37 -8.78 -4.28
N PRO A 979 9.72 -9.46 -5.39
CA PRO A 979 10.46 -8.86 -6.49
C PRO A 979 9.77 -7.65 -7.15
N GLN A 980 8.45 -7.49 -6.95
CA GLN A 980 7.66 -6.40 -7.54
C GLN A 980 7.89 -5.02 -6.88
N ILE A 981 8.58 -4.96 -5.75
CA ILE A 981 8.91 -3.68 -5.08
C ILE A 981 10.16 -3.03 -5.69
N GLY A 982 11.06 -3.84 -6.29
CA GLY A 982 12.39 -3.40 -6.70
C GLY A 982 13.28 -2.98 -5.52
N ASN A 983 14.55 -2.67 -5.78
CA ASN A 983 15.34 -1.89 -4.83
C ASN A 983 14.88 -0.42 -4.92
N ASP A 984 14.65 0.22 -3.77
CA ASP A 984 14.24 1.62 -3.64
C ASP A 984 12.88 2.01 -4.29
N GLY A 985 12.02 1.04 -4.65
CA GLY A 985 10.67 1.33 -5.16
C GLY A 985 10.62 1.79 -6.62
N SER A 986 11.69 1.59 -7.38
CA SER A 986 11.83 2.00 -8.79
C SER A 986 10.92 1.20 -9.73
N VAL A 987 10.19 1.90 -10.60
CA VAL A 987 9.30 1.32 -11.62
C VAL A 987 10.01 0.95 -12.93
N ILE A 988 11.30 1.25 -13.05
CA ILE A 988 12.13 0.89 -14.21
C ILE A 988 13.20 -0.14 -13.85
N GLU A 989 13.18 -0.62 -12.60
CA GLU A 989 14.02 -1.68 -12.04
C GLU A 989 13.17 -2.55 -11.09
N THR A 990 12.24 -3.31 -11.67
CA THR A 990 11.29 -4.19 -10.96
C THR A 990 11.47 -5.65 -11.43
N GLY A 991 11.11 -6.61 -10.57
CA GLY A 991 11.05 -8.05 -10.89
C GLY A 991 12.34 -8.83 -10.67
N ILE A 992 13.32 -8.24 -9.98
CA ILE A 992 14.58 -8.90 -9.62
C ILE A 992 14.49 -9.42 -8.19
N ASP A 993 14.63 -10.73 -7.98
CA ASP A 993 14.70 -11.31 -6.63
C ASP A 993 16.16 -11.39 -6.16
N GLY A 994 16.42 -10.80 -5.00
CA GLY A 994 17.71 -10.80 -4.30
C GLY A 994 17.64 -11.40 -2.89
N ILE A 995 16.67 -12.28 -2.61
CA ILE A 995 16.43 -12.87 -1.28
C ILE A 995 16.02 -11.78 -0.28
N ALA A 996 15.00 -11.00 -0.65
CA ALA A 996 14.44 -9.96 0.21
C ALA A 996 13.53 -10.55 1.30
N TYR A 997 13.18 -9.74 2.31
CA TYR A 997 12.33 -10.14 3.44
C TYR A 997 10.94 -10.62 2.95
N PRO A 998 10.61 -11.92 3.02
CA PRO A 998 9.36 -12.46 2.46
C PRO A 998 8.13 -12.08 3.30
N ASN A 999 6.94 -12.14 2.71
CA ASN A 999 5.70 -11.91 3.45
C ASN A 999 5.42 -13.06 4.43
N PRO A 1000 5.27 -12.79 5.74
CA PRO A 1000 5.01 -13.84 6.72
C PRO A 1000 3.57 -14.35 6.68
N ARG A 1001 3.39 -15.60 7.10
CA ARG A 1001 2.07 -16.16 7.44
C ARG A 1001 1.71 -15.69 8.84
N THR A 1002 0.51 -15.15 9.03
CA THR A 1002 0.10 -14.58 10.33
C THR A 1002 -1.15 -15.27 10.84
N PHE A 1003 -1.14 -15.73 12.09
CA PHE A 1003 -2.31 -16.29 12.76
C PHE A 1003 -2.73 -15.39 13.92
N LEU A 1004 -4.00 -14.99 13.97
CA LEU A 1004 -4.51 -13.99 14.91
C LEU A 1004 -5.78 -14.48 15.61
N LEU A 1005 -5.88 -14.14 16.89
CA LEU A 1005 -7.10 -14.21 17.69
C LEU A 1005 -7.57 -12.79 17.94
N GLY A 1006 -8.84 -12.51 17.61
CA GLY A 1006 -9.47 -11.21 17.71
C GLY A 1006 -10.64 -11.18 18.68
N ILE A 1007 -10.81 -10.06 19.37
CA ILE A 1007 -11.95 -9.76 20.22
C ILE A 1007 -12.46 -8.37 19.82
N ASP A 1008 -13.75 -8.26 19.51
CA ASP A 1008 -14.46 -6.99 19.32
C ASP A 1008 -15.57 -6.88 20.36
N PHE A 1009 -15.54 -5.82 21.16
CA PHE A 1009 -16.51 -5.56 22.22
C PHE A 1009 -17.12 -4.17 22.03
N LYS A 1010 -18.43 -4.11 21.78
CA LYS A 1010 -19.19 -2.87 21.60
C LYS A 1010 -20.22 -2.74 22.73
N PHE A 1011 -20.38 -1.56 23.31
CA PHE A 1011 -21.42 -1.29 24.32
C PHE A 1011 -21.91 0.15 24.36
#